data_AF-A0A9D5NCF9-F1
#
_entry.id   AF-A0A9D5NCF9-F1
#
_cell.length_a   1.000
_cell.length_b   1.000
_cell.length_c   1.000
_cell.angle_alpha   90.00
_cell.angle_beta   90.00
_cell.angle_gamma   90.00
#
_symmetry.space_group_name_H-M   'P 1'
#
loop_
_entity.id
_entity.type
_entity.pdbx_description
1 polymer ?
#
loop_
_entity_poly.entity_id
_entity_poly.type
_entity_poly.pdbx_seq_one_letter_code
_entity_poly.pdbx_strand_id
1 'polypeptide(L)'
;MTYQEYLYKTYAAWLGKIIGIRLGAPVEGWSAEEIKRTYGKIHGYIVDYDVFASDDDSNGPLFFVRALEKCCSKDITAQEMGDNVLNWLCDGHGFFWWGGEGIATEHTAYSNLKKGICAPSSGSCEVNGKDLAEQIGGQIFSDCWGYVAPNDPKLACNLASKMSSVTHDGDGIEGGKFVAVAIALAYELKDIRKIIDTALTYLDPTSSYVKLCQDVITKIDEHPNDSDYVLQWIQENHGYDKYPGVCHILPNTAIMIWAMLYGHNDFDTTMNMLCEAGWDTDCTLGNVGSIMGAMVGLEGIDEKWTRPINDVLLSSSCMGSENIDTVSSSVRVFTELGWRLQGKDVPEKYLRDRSRVDFLLPRSTGGMRINKHRYFEANAVNCDETLKIVVNNAYPDTVGKVYLTTYYKPEDVYDARYEPSFSPIVYPGEKIHYTVSNPEHLPATFCIYMKDDQGNMYRGERQEISEKTTLSLSLPTGDYVVCECGVEAYVSERVMRTYFVIHEFYKDNTAAYGIDFSNLSMEDWGYDFGGVRRSAVRGCVTHHGSAYTDQSGLHLDGMISFGDMFSQVQEISLEYDKAYEDSVSIVFDMCGYMDYKAICVHEDVIEFVTKRNGVSKSEKRVFENTNMPKITLKIDRLRDRIMVYLGEVEFSFDSCGLSASKGAVGLICEDPKDCVILGCKLGCSNFQ
;
A
#
# COMPACT_ATOMS: atom_id res chain seq x y z
N MET A 1 6.65 -27.12 4.78
CA MET A 1 7.21 -25.76 4.86
C MET A 1 6.86 -25.16 6.22
N THR A 2 7.83 -24.58 6.92
CA THR A 2 7.60 -23.81 8.16
C THR A 2 7.01 -22.43 7.84
N TYR A 3 6.50 -21.69 8.84
CA TYR A 3 6.04 -20.31 8.61
C TYR A 3 7.18 -19.41 8.14
N GLN A 4 8.40 -19.61 8.64
CA GLN A 4 9.56 -18.81 8.24
C GLN A 4 9.92 -19.03 6.77
N GLU A 5 10.00 -20.28 6.32
CA GLU A 5 10.26 -20.61 4.92
C GLU A 5 9.16 -20.05 4.01
N TYR A 6 7.90 -20.09 4.46
CA TYR A 6 6.77 -19.49 3.76
C TYR A 6 6.97 -17.99 3.62
N LEU A 7 7.15 -17.28 4.73
CA LEU A 7 7.36 -15.84 4.78
C LEU A 7 8.54 -15.39 3.91
N TYR A 8 9.66 -16.10 3.95
CA TYR A 8 10.86 -15.71 3.18
C TYR A 8 10.67 -15.91 1.68
N LYS A 9 9.99 -16.99 1.26
CA LYS A 9 9.66 -17.19 -0.15
C LYS A 9 8.62 -16.20 -0.65
N THR A 10 7.60 -15.90 0.14
CA THR A 10 6.62 -14.86 -0.20
C THR A 10 7.28 -13.48 -0.25
N TYR A 11 8.25 -13.21 0.61
CA TYR A 11 9.01 -11.95 0.58
C TYR A 11 9.83 -11.82 -0.70
N ALA A 12 10.50 -12.90 -1.14
CA ALA A 12 11.20 -12.90 -2.43
C ALA A 12 10.26 -12.72 -3.62
N ALA A 13 9.08 -13.35 -3.59
CA ALA A 13 8.05 -13.17 -4.62
C ALA A 13 7.53 -11.74 -4.66
N TRP A 14 7.19 -11.18 -3.49
CA TRP A 14 6.69 -9.80 -3.39
C TRP A 14 7.76 -8.78 -3.79
N LEU A 15 9.01 -8.95 -3.36
CA LEU A 15 10.14 -8.17 -3.86
C LEU A 15 10.27 -8.27 -5.38
N GLY A 16 10.13 -9.47 -5.95
CA GLY A 16 10.17 -9.69 -7.38
C GLY A 16 9.14 -8.87 -8.14
N LYS A 17 7.89 -8.81 -7.64
CA LYS A 17 6.82 -7.93 -8.17
C LYS A 17 7.24 -6.46 -8.14
N ILE A 18 7.68 -5.96 -6.98
CA ILE A 18 8.09 -4.55 -6.81
C ILE A 18 9.31 -4.19 -7.67
N ILE A 19 10.28 -5.10 -7.79
CA ILE A 19 11.44 -4.93 -8.69
C ILE A 19 10.97 -4.77 -10.13
N GLY A 20 10.05 -5.62 -10.56
CA GLY A 20 9.53 -5.63 -11.92
C GLY A 20 8.79 -4.36 -12.28
N ILE A 21 7.86 -3.93 -11.43
CA ILE A 21 7.11 -2.67 -11.60
C ILE A 21 8.09 -1.50 -11.76
N ARG A 22 9.01 -1.34 -10.81
CA ARG A 22 9.98 -0.23 -10.83
C ARG A 22 10.92 -0.27 -12.04
N LEU A 23 11.27 -1.46 -12.54
CA LEU A 23 12.12 -1.60 -13.72
C LEU A 23 11.37 -1.28 -15.01
N GLY A 24 10.11 -1.70 -15.11
CA GLY A 24 9.28 -1.52 -16.30
C GLY A 24 8.67 -0.13 -16.44
N ALA A 25 8.33 0.53 -15.34
CA ALA A 25 7.59 1.80 -15.35
C ALA A 25 8.15 2.90 -16.27
N PRO A 26 9.48 3.12 -16.41
CA PRO A 26 9.98 4.20 -17.26
C PRO A 26 9.82 3.98 -18.77
N VAL A 27 9.56 2.74 -19.21
CA VAL A 27 9.45 2.35 -20.63
C VAL A 27 8.09 1.72 -20.94
N GLU A 28 7.12 1.88 -20.04
CA GLU A 28 5.74 1.49 -20.24
C GLU A 28 5.20 2.11 -21.54
N GLY A 29 4.63 1.28 -22.41
CA GLY A 29 4.10 1.66 -23.71
C GLY A 29 5.13 1.81 -24.84
N TRP A 30 6.43 1.62 -24.58
CA TRP A 30 7.47 1.74 -25.61
C TRP A 30 7.59 0.44 -26.42
N SER A 31 7.96 0.55 -27.69
CA SER A 31 8.33 -0.63 -28.49
C SER A 31 9.74 -1.13 -28.16
N ALA A 32 10.00 -2.41 -28.41
CA ALA A 32 11.35 -2.99 -28.32
C ALA A 32 12.39 -2.20 -29.15
N GLU A 33 12.00 -1.70 -30.33
CA GLU A 33 12.90 -0.89 -31.17
C GLU A 33 13.25 0.44 -30.51
N GLU A 34 12.28 1.13 -29.90
CA GLU A 34 12.51 2.39 -29.19
C GLU A 34 13.44 2.21 -27.98
N ILE A 35 13.22 1.16 -27.20
CA ILE A 35 14.05 0.82 -26.04
C ILE A 35 15.48 0.50 -26.52
N LYS A 36 15.63 -0.39 -27.50
CA LYS A 36 16.94 -0.77 -28.06
C LYS A 36 17.68 0.43 -28.65
N ARG A 37 16.99 1.32 -29.36
CA ARG A 37 17.58 2.54 -29.95
C ARG A 37 18.04 3.53 -28.87
N THR A 38 17.33 3.61 -27.76
CA THR A 38 17.57 4.62 -26.71
C THR A 38 18.57 4.14 -25.66
N TYR A 39 18.39 2.92 -25.15
CA TYR A 39 19.15 2.37 -24.03
C TYR A 39 20.09 1.23 -24.43
N GLY A 40 19.88 0.60 -25.59
CA GLY A 40 20.63 -0.58 -25.99
C GLY A 40 20.23 -1.81 -25.18
N LYS A 41 21.19 -2.44 -24.50
CA LYS A 41 20.95 -3.58 -23.61
C LYS A 41 20.71 -3.11 -22.18
N ILE A 42 19.71 -3.70 -21.52
CA ILE A 42 19.33 -3.37 -20.15
C ILE A 42 20.11 -4.27 -19.19
N HIS A 43 20.64 -3.67 -18.11
CA HIS A 43 21.46 -4.37 -17.10
C HIS A 43 21.04 -4.08 -15.66
N GLY A 44 20.10 -3.15 -15.48
CA GLY A 44 19.70 -2.56 -14.21
C GLY A 44 18.59 -1.52 -14.43
N TYR A 45 18.18 -0.83 -13.37
CA TYR A 45 17.23 0.28 -13.47
C TYR A 45 17.72 1.37 -14.42
N ILE A 46 16.84 1.80 -15.32
CA ILE A 46 17.09 2.89 -16.27
C ILE A 46 16.79 4.28 -15.69
N VAL A 47 15.98 4.33 -14.63
CA VAL A 47 15.66 5.55 -13.88
C VAL A 47 15.95 5.31 -12.40
N ASP A 48 16.64 6.25 -11.77
CA ASP A 48 16.76 6.30 -10.32
C ASP A 48 15.61 7.15 -9.76
N TYR A 49 14.55 6.47 -9.34
CA TYR A 49 13.39 7.10 -8.74
C TYR A 49 13.66 7.72 -7.36
N ASP A 50 14.75 7.35 -6.68
CA ASP A 50 14.91 7.50 -5.22
C ASP A 50 13.74 6.85 -4.46
N VAL A 51 12.60 7.56 -4.36
CA VAL A 51 11.33 7.07 -3.85
C VAL A 51 10.36 6.83 -5.01
N PHE A 52 10.11 5.55 -5.30
CA PHE A 52 9.12 5.15 -6.28
C PHE A 52 7.71 5.45 -5.75
N ALA A 53 6.88 6.07 -6.59
CA ALA A 53 5.51 6.43 -6.25
C ALA A 53 4.59 5.21 -6.20
N SER A 54 3.34 5.41 -5.81
CA SER A 54 2.32 4.36 -5.84
C SER A 54 2.06 3.89 -7.28
N ASP A 55 1.80 2.60 -7.41
CA ASP A 55 1.57 1.94 -8.70
C ASP A 55 0.45 0.88 -8.55
N ASP A 56 -0.47 0.82 -9.51
CA ASP A 56 -1.68 0.01 -9.41
C ASP A 56 -1.39 -1.49 -9.36
N ASP A 57 -0.36 -1.92 -10.07
CA ASP A 57 0.20 -3.27 -10.02
C ASP A 57 0.62 -3.72 -8.61
N SER A 58 0.96 -2.77 -7.73
CA SER A 58 1.24 -3.04 -6.32
C SER A 58 0.03 -2.83 -5.41
N ASN A 59 -0.84 -1.84 -5.74
CA ASN A 59 -2.03 -1.53 -4.96
C ASN A 59 -3.01 -2.72 -4.96
N GLY A 60 -3.34 -3.26 -6.13
CA GLY A 60 -4.30 -4.35 -6.28
C GLY A 60 -3.98 -5.56 -5.40
N PRO A 61 -2.81 -6.22 -5.57
CA PRO A 61 -2.43 -7.36 -4.73
C PRO A 61 -2.46 -7.04 -3.24
N LEU A 62 -1.97 -5.86 -2.82
CA LEU A 62 -1.86 -5.46 -1.42
C LEU A 62 -3.21 -5.26 -0.73
N PHE A 63 -4.22 -4.75 -1.44
CA PHE A 63 -5.51 -4.41 -0.85
C PHE A 63 -6.64 -5.39 -1.21
N PHE A 64 -6.61 -6.05 -2.37
CA PHE A 64 -7.63 -7.05 -2.71
C PHE A 64 -7.56 -8.29 -1.84
N VAL A 65 -6.35 -8.71 -1.43
CA VAL A 65 -6.18 -9.84 -0.51
C VAL A 65 -6.89 -9.60 0.83
N ARG A 66 -7.07 -8.33 1.23
CA ARG A 66 -7.70 -7.95 2.50
C ARG A 66 -9.19 -8.27 2.56
N ALA A 67 -9.81 -8.69 1.46
CA ALA A 67 -11.12 -9.34 1.51
C ALA A 67 -11.12 -10.53 2.50
N LEU A 68 -9.98 -11.20 2.66
CA LEU A 68 -9.77 -12.29 3.61
C LEU A 68 -9.59 -11.83 5.07
N GLU A 69 -9.28 -10.55 5.34
CA GLU A 69 -9.25 -10.02 6.72
C GLU A 69 -10.66 -10.00 7.32
N LYS A 70 -11.66 -9.68 6.50
CA LYS A 70 -13.09 -9.69 6.90
C LYS A 70 -13.69 -11.09 6.89
N CYS A 71 -13.35 -11.88 5.87
CA CYS A 71 -13.85 -13.25 5.68
C CYS A 71 -12.69 -14.18 5.33
N CYS A 72 -11.98 -14.67 6.35
CA CYS A 72 -10.85 -15.60 6.15
C CYS A 72 -11.37 -17.01 5.79
N SER A 73 -11.87 -17.17 4.57
CA SER A 73 -12.51 -18.38 4.08
C SER A 73 -12.01 -18.76 2.69
N LYS A 74 -11.80 -20.06 2.47
CA LYS A 74 -11.53 -20.61 1.12
C LYS A 74 -12.75 -20.50 0.20
N ASP A 75 -13.92 -20.36 0.79
CA ASP A 75 -15.21 -20.30 0.10
C ASP A 75 -15.70 -18.85 -0.09
N ILE A 76 -14.87 -17.84 0.20
CA ILE A 76 -15.18 -16.43 -0.06
C ILE A 76 -15.71 -16.26 -1.49
N THR A 77 -16.74 -15.44 -1.65
CA THR A 77 -17.47 -15.24 -2.91
C THR A 77 -16.93 -14.04 -3.68
N ALA A 78 -17.19 -13.99 -5.00
CA ALA A 78 -16.87 -12.82 -5.81
C ALA A 78 -17.58 -11.56 -5.30
N GLN A 79 -18.80 -11.68 -4.76
CA GLN A 79 -19.50 -10.55 -4.17
C GLN A 79 -18.79 -10.00 -2.93
N GLU A 80 -18.35 -10.86 -2.00
CA GLU A 80 -17.59 -10.40 -0.82
C GLU A 80 -16.27 -9.72 -1.21
N MET A 81 -15.62 -10.21 -2.27
CA MET A 81 -14.45 -9.56 -2.86
C MET A 81 -14.79 -8.21 -3.52
N GLY A 82 -15.91 -8.11 -4.24
CA GLY A 82 -16.40 -6.85 -4.81
C GLY A 82 -16.77 -5.80 -3.76
N ASP A 83 -17.38 -6.21 -2.65
CA ASP A 83 -17.62 -5.34 -1.50
C ASP A 83 -16.30 -4.80 -0.93
N ASN A 84 -15.24 -5.63 -0.91
CA ASN A 84 -13.92 -5.21 -0.48
C ASN A 84 -13.30 -4.19 -1.44
N VAL A 85 -13.49 -4.34 -2.76
CA VAL A 85 -13.07 -3.33 -3.76
C VAL A 85 -13.71 -1.97 -3.46
N LEU A 86 -15.03 -1.93 -3.23
CA LEU A 86 -15.69 -0.68 -2.85
C LEU A 86 -15.17 -0.09 -1.53
N ASN A 87 -14.65 -0.93 -0.63
CA ASN A 87 -14.24 -0.50 0.70
C ASN A 87 -12.82 0.08 0.76
N TRP A 88 -11.90 -0.31 -0.12
CA TRP A 88 -10.49 0.14 -0.07
C TRP A 88 -10.16 1.26 -1.05
N LEU A 89 -11.03 1.52 -2.02
CA LEU A 89 -10.79 2.49 -3.08
C LEU A 89 -11.43 3.83 -2.76
N CYS A 90 -10.72 4.91 -3.05
CA CYS A 90 -11.33 6.22 -3.19
C CYS A 90 -12.10 6.29 -4.51
N ASP A 91 -13.26 6.95 -4.50
CA ASP A 91 -14.12 7.15 -5.65
C ASP A 91 -13.46 8.12 -6.64
N GLY A 92 -13.02 7.63 -7.80
CA GLY A 92 -12.46 8.48 -8.85
C GLY A 92 -11.07 9.05 -8.56
N HIS A 93 -10.32 8.46 -7.63
CA HIS A 93 -9.03 8.97 -7.18
C HIS A 93 -8.05 7.83 -6.85
N GLY A 94 -6.86 7.85 -7.46
CA GLY A 94 -5.75 6.94 -7.15
C GLY A 94 -6.07 5.45 -7.31
N PHE A 95 -5.27 4.57 -6.68
CA PHE A 95 -5.35 3.10 -6.72
C PHE A 95 -5.11 2.45 -8.10
N PHE A 96 -5.89 2.80 -9.12
CA PHE A 96 -5.77 2.34 -10.51
C PHE A 96 -6.13 3.47 -11.50
N TRP A 97 -5.98 3.22 -12.80
CA TRP A 97 -6.30 4.20 -13.82
C TRP A 97 -7.82 4.48 -13.94
N TRP A 98 -8.25 5.69 -13.59
CA TRP A 98 -9.62 6.17 -13.75
C TRP A 98 -9.92 6.65 -15.19
N GLY A 99 -9.57 5.86 -16.20
CA GLY A 99 -9.64 6.23 -17.63
C GLY A 99 -11.02 6.54 -18.21
N GLY A 100 -12.08 6.23 -17.47
CA GLY A 100 -13.47 6.56 -17.80
C GLY A 100 -14.35 5.33 -17.93
N GLU A 101 -15.63 5.46 -17.56
CA GLU A 101 -16.63 4.40 -17.77
C GLU A 101 -16.75 4.04 -19.26
N GLY A 102 -16.68 2.74 -19.56
CA GLY A 102 -16.70 2.20 -20.92
C GLY A 102 -15.35 2.20 -21.63
N ILE A 103 -14.28 2.69 -20.98
CA ILE A 103 -12.90 2.71 -21.52
C ILE A 103 -11.97 1.91 -20.62
N ALA A 104 -11.93 2.23 -19.33
CA ALA A 104 -11.13 1.51 -18.33
C ALA A 104 -12.00 0.43 -17.66
N THR A 105 -11.48 -0.79 -17.61
CA THR A 105 -12.22 -1.98 -17.14
C THR A 105 -12.54 -1.88 -15.65
N GLU A 106 -11.55 -1.53 -14.85
CA GLU A 106 -11.65 -1.38 -13.40
C GLU A 106 -12.58 -0.23 -13.01
N HIS A 107 -12.45 0.93 -13.67
CA HIS A 107 -13.37 2.06 -13.48
C HIS A 107 -14.81 1.63 -13.78
N THR A 108 -15.03 0.98 -14.93
CA THR A 108 -16.38 0.54 -15.32
C THR A 108 -16.96 -0.45 -14.34
N ALA A 109 -16.19 -1.46 -13.92
CA ALA A 109 -16.63 -2.44 -12.94
C ALA A 109 -16.88 -1.83 -11.55
N TYR A 110 -16.05 -0.89 -11.11
CA TYR A 110 -16.26 -0.13 -9.87
C TYR A 110 -17.57 0.66 -9.92
N SER A 111 -17.83 1.37 -11.02
CA SER A 111 -19.09 2.09 -11.24
C SER A 111 -20.30 1.15 -11.28
N ASN A 112 -20.17 -0.04 -11.87
CA ASN A 112 -21.21 -1.07 -11.86
C ASN A 112 -21.52 -1.53 -10.43
N LEU A 113 -20.50 -1.82 -9.63
CA LEU A 113 -20.66 -2.18 -8.21
C LEU A 113 -21.39 -1.08 -7.43
N LYS A 114 -21.00 0.19 -7.62
CA LYS A 114 -21.70 1.35 -7.00
C LYS A 114 -23.16 1.47 -7.42
N LYS A 115 -23.48 1.12 -8.67
CA LYS A 115 -24.85 1.11 -9.20
C LYS A 115 -25.66 -0.12 -8.75
N GLY A 116 -25.07 -1.00 -7.94
CA GLY A 116 -25.73 -2.19 -7.39
C GLY A 116 -25.70 -3.41 -8.30
N ILE A 117 -24.87 -3.40 -9.35
CA ILE A 117 -24.61 -4.60 -10.16
C ILE A 117 -23.61 -5.46 -9.37
N CYS A 118 -24.09 -6.59 -8.87
CA CYS A 118 -23.29 -7.52 -8.07
C CYS A 118 -22.15 -8.16 -8.87
N ALA A 119 -21.05 -8.50 -8.19
CA ALA A 119 -20.03 -9.38 -8.75
C ALA A 119 -20.56 -10.84 -8.81
N PRO A 120 -20.24 -11.61 -9.86
CA PRO A 120 -19.30 -11.29 -10.95
C PRO A 120 -19.89 -10.51 -12.13
N SER A 121 -21.19 -10.22 -12.15
CA SER A 121 -21.82 -9.49 -13.26
C SER A 121 -21.25 -8.09 -13.47
N SER A 122 -20.68 -7.46 -12.43
CA SER A 122 -20.00 -6.17 -12.53
C SER A 122 -18.85 -6.15 -13.53
N GLY A 123 -18.13 -7.27 -13.69
CA GLY A 123 -16.98 -7.43 -14.57
C GLY A 123 -17.25 -8.24 -15.85
N SER A 124 -18.47 -8.76 -16.02
CA SER A 124 -18.75 -9.78 -17.05
C SER A 124 -18.75 -9.24 -18.49
N CYS A 125 -18.42 -10.11 -19.45
CA CYS A 125 -18.60 -9.83 -20.88
C CYS A 125 -20.06 -9.51 -21.23
N GLU A 126 -21.02 -10.07 -20.50
CA GLU A 126 -22.45 -9.85 -20.74
C GLU A 126 -22.85 -8.39 -20.48
N VAL A 127 -22.29 -7.79 -19.43
CA VAL A 127 -22.59 -6.39 -19.05
C VAL A 127 -21.69 -5.40 -19.79
N ASN A 128 -20.40 -5.73 -19.93
CA ASN A 128 -19.37 -4.79 -20.36
C ASN A 128 -18.91 -4.99 -21.82
N GLY A 129 -19.30 -6.10 -22.45
CA GLY A 129 -18.72 -6.54 -23.71
C GLY A 129 -17.34 -7.19 -23.55
N LYS A 130 -16.97 -7.99 -24.54
CA LYS A 130 -15.71 -8.76 -24.52
C LYS A 130 -14.48 -7.84 -24.56
N ASP A 131 -14.54 -6.80 -25.39
CA ASP A 131 -13.43 -5.86 -25.59
C ASP A 131 -12.98 -5.23 -24.27
N LEU A 132 -13.90 -4.89 -23.37
CA LEU A 132 -13.57 -4.31 -22.06
C LEU A 132 -13.25 -5.37 -21.01
N ALA A 133 -13.95 -6.49 -21.00
CA ALA A 133 -13.80 -7.49 -19.93
C ALA A 133 -12.48 -8.29 -20.01
N GLU A 134 -11.81 -8.34 -21.16
CA GLU A 134 -10.57 -9.11 -21.39
C GLU A 134 -9.28 -8.26 -21.40
N GLN A 135 -9.30 -7.11 -20.73
CA GLN A 135 -8.12 -6.28 -20.54
C GLN A 135 -7.16 -6.88 -19.49
N ILE A 136 -5.94 -6.34 -19.41
CA ILE A 136 -4.80 -6.89 -18.66
C ILE A 136 -5.04 -7.01 -17.14
N GLY A 137 -5.92 -6.19 -16.55
CA GLY A 137 -6.07 -6.05 -15.10
C GLY A 137 -6.39 -7.33 -14.33
N GLY A 138 -7.12 -8.25 -14.94
CA GLY A 138 -7.40 -9.56 -14.35
C GLY A 138 -6.13 -10.35 -13.98
N GLN A 139 -5.03 -10.10 -14.71
CA GLN A 139 -3.71 -10.68 -14.51
C GLN A 139 -2.86 -9.89 -13.50
N ILE A 140 -2.80 -8.55 -13.66
CA ILE A 140 -1.83 -7.71 -12.94
C ILE A 140 -2.04 -7.74 -11.42
N PHE A 141 -3.29 -7.92 -10.98
CA PHE A 141 -3.67 -7.92 -9.57
C PHE A 141 -3.65 -9.30 -8.88
N SER A 142 -3.30 -10.37 -9.61
CA SER A 142 -3.59 -11.75 -9.16
C SER A 142 -2.48 -12.43 -8.34
N ASP A 143 -1.32 -11.80 -8.18
CA ASP A 143 -0.17 -12.37 -7.47
C ASP A 143 -0.48 -12.83 -6.04
N CYS A 144 -1.26 -12.02 -5.32
CA CYS A 144 -1.57 -12.25 -3.91
C CYS A 144 -2.33 -13.56 -3.67
N TRP A 145 -3.10 -14.04 -4.65
CA TRP A 145 -3.83 -15.30 -4.56
C TRP A 145 -2.91 -16.51 -4.63
N GLY A 146 -1.77 -16.40 -5.31
CA GLY A 146 -0.69 -17.36 -5.24
C GLY A 146 0.07 -17.27 -3.90
N TYR A 147 0.27 -16.06 -3.38
CA TYR A 147 0.93 -15.86 -2.09
C TYR A 147 0.19 -16.49 -0.92
N VAL A 148 -1.14 -16.41 -0.88
CA VAL A 148 -1.96 -16.97 0.21
C VAL A 148 -2.21 -18.49 0.06
N ALA A 149 -1.83 -19.09 -1.07
CA ALA A 149 -2.07 -20.49 -1.39
C ALA A 149 -0.78 -21.26 -1.79
N PRO A 150 0.31 -21.17 -0.99
CA PRO A 150 1.58 -21.80 -1.34
C PRO A 150 1.42 -23.33 -1.45
N ASN A 151 1.90 -23.92 -2.56
CA ASN A 151 1.74 -25.34 -2.88
C ASN A 151 0.28 -25.84 -2.96
N ASP A 152 -0.71 -24.95 -3.06
CA ASP A 152 -2.11 -25.27 -3.31
C ASP A 152 -2.62 -24.54 -4.58
N PRO A 153 -2.16 -24.97 -5.77
CA PRO A 153 -2.54 -24.35 -7.03
C PRO A 153 -4.07 -24.36 -7.27
N LYS A 154 -4.80 -25.32 -6.69
CA LYS A 154 -6.26 -25.36 -6.81
C LYS A 154 -6.92 -24.23 -6.02
N LEU A 155 -6.45 -23.95 -4.81
CA LEU A 155 -6.93 -22.81 -4.03
C LEU A 155 -6.54 -21.49 -4.70
N ALA A 156 -5.29 -21.35 -5.17
CA ALA A 156 -4.83 -20.17 -5.87
C ALA A 156 -5.71 -19.86 -7.10
N CYS A 157 -5.97 -20.89 -7.93
CA CYS A 157 -6.85 -20.79 -9.08
C CYS A 157 -8.27 -20.34 -8.72
N ASN A 158 -8.85 -20.88 -7.65
CA ASN A 158 -10.21 -20.57 -7.22
C ASN A 158 -10.32 -19.12 -6.73
N LEU A 159 -9.40 -18.69 -5.87
CA LEU A 159 -9.38 -17.33 -5.33
C LEU A 159 -9.14 -16.29 -6.44
N ALA A 160 -8.16 -16.52 -7.30
CA ALA A 160 -7.88 -15.63 -8.43
C ALA A 160 -9.05 -15.55 -9.40
N SER A 161 -9.66 -16.69 -9.76
CA SER A 161 -10.83 -16.70 -10.65
C SER A 161 -11.98 -15.85 -10.12
N LYS A 162 -12.27 -15.93 -8.81
CA LYS A 162 -13.32 -15.14 -8.17
C LYS A 162 -12.97 -13.66 -8.14
N MET A 163 -11.76 -13.30 -7.74
CA MET A 163 -11.34 -11.89 -7.69
C MET A 163 -11.31 -11.26 -9.08
N SER A 164 -10.69 -11.92 -10.07
CA SER A 164 -10.66 -11.41 -11.44
C SER A 164 -12.08 -11.23 -11.99
N SER A 165 -13.02 -12.14 -11.66
CA SER A 165 -14.43 -12.01 -12.08
C SER A 165 -15.18 -10.78 -11.52
N VAL A 166 -14.63 -10.09 -10.51
CA VAL A 166 -15.21 -8.84 -10.00
C VAL A 166 -15.15 -7.74 -11.06
N THR A 167 -14.05 -7.68 -11.83
CA THR A 167 -13.79 -6.61 -12.78
C THR A 167 -13.62 -7.07 -14.23
N HIS A 168 -13.28 -8.35 -14.45
CA HIS A 168 -12.92 -8.93 -15.74
C HIS A 168 -13.70 -10.21 -16.03
N ASP A 169 -13.58 -10.72 -17.25
CA ASP A 169 -14.16 -12.00 -17.69
C ASP A 169 -13.26 -12.64 -18.75
N GLY A 170 -13.60 -13.86 -19.20
CA GLY A 170 -12.92 -14.54 -20.29
C GLY A 170 -11.41 -14.67 -20.08
N ASP A 171 -10.63 -14.25 -21.09
CA ASP A 171 -9.16 -14.33 -21.02
C ASP A 171 -8.57 -13.52 -19.84
N GLY A 172 -9.26 -12.47 -19.36
CA GLY A 172 -8.85 -11.72 -18.16
C GLY A 172 -8.88 -12.56 -16.88
N ILE A 173 -9.85 -13.48 -16.76
CA ILE A 173 -9.91 -14.45 -15.65
C ILE A 173 -8.83 -15.53 -15.82
N GLU A 174 -8.62 -16.01 -17.06
CA GLU A 174 -7.64 -17.06 -17.31
C GLU A 174 -6.21 -16.61 -17.00
N GLY A 175 -5.84 -15.36 -17.32
CA GLY A 175 -4.53 -14.84 -16.93
C GLY A 175 -4.36 -14.64 -15.43
N GLY A 176 -5.42 -14.18 -14.73
CA GLY A 176 -5.40 -14.13 -13.26
C GLY A 176 -5.17 -15.51 -12.63
N LYS A 177 -5.85 -16.54 -13.13
CA LYS A 177 -5.62 -17.94 -12.74
C LYS A 177 -4.19 -18.37 -13.02
N PHE A 178 -3.66 -18.09 -14.21
CA PHE A 178 -2.30 -18.50 -14.60
C PHE A 178 -1.24 -17.94 -13.64
N VAL A 179 -1.25 -16.63 -13.38
CA VAL A 179 -0.27 -15.98 -12.49
C VAL A 179 -0.35 -16.55 -11.07
N ALA A 180 -1.54 -16.61 -10.49
CA ALA A 180 -1.72 -17.13 -9.13
C ALA A 180 -1.28 -18.60 -9.00
N VAL A 181 -1.62 -19.44 -9.98
CA VAL A 181 -1.23 -20.86 -10.01
C VAL A 181 0.28 -21.00 -10.19
N ALA A 182 0.89 -20.26 -11.11
CA ALA A 182 2.33 -20.31 -11.36
C ALA A 182 3.12 -19.94 -10.09
N ILE A 183 2.71 -18.88 -9.39
CA ILE A 183 3.30 -18.49 -8.11
C ILE A 183 3.13 -19.59 -7.06
N ALA A 184 1.91 -20.14 -6.91
CA ALA A 184 1.65 -21.21 -5.93
C ALA A 184 2.53 -22.46 -6.18
N LEU A 185 2.79 -22.79 -7.45
CA LEU A 185 3.68 -23.89 -7.85
C LEU A 185 5.17 -23.57 -7.63
N ALA A 186 5.58 -22.31 -7.82
CA ALA A 186 6.97 -21.86 -7.69
C ALA A 186 7.54 -21.99 -6.26
N TYR A 187 6.68 -22.10 -5.24
CA TYR A 187 7.12 -22.41 -3.87
C TYR A 187 7.85 -23.77 -3.79
N GLU A 188 7.53 -24.72 -4.65
CA GLU A 188 8.17 -26.05 -4.68
C GLU A 188 8.99 -26.29 -5.94
N LEU A 189 8.45 -25.94 -7.11
CA LEU A 189 9.10 -26.19 -8.39
C LEU A 189 10.24 -25.19 -8.64
N LYS A 190 11.28 -25.64 -9.37
CA LYS A 190 12.49 -24.88 -9.73
C LYS A 190 12.78 -24.87 -11.24
N ASP A 191 11.78 -25.28 -12.02
CA ASP A 191 11.84 -25.36 -13.47
C ASP A 191 10.64 -24.59 -14.03
N ILE A 192 10.91 -23.48 -14.69
CA ILE A 192 9.90 -22.56 -15.19
C ILE A 192 9.04 -23.19 -16.28
N ARG A 193 9.60 -24.06 -17.12
CA ARG A 193 8.82 -24.78 -18.15
C ARG A 193 7.81 -25.69 -17.48
N LYS A 194 8.24 -26.44 -16.46
CA LYS A 194 7.33 -27.29 -15.69
C LYS A 194 6.24 -26.48 -14.97
N ILE A 195 6.57 -25.31 -14.43
CA ILE A 195 5.59 -24.39 -13.81
C ILE A 195 4.55 -23.97 -14.84
N ILE A 196 4.97 -23.47 -16.01
CA ILE A 196 4.08 -23.02 -17.09
C ILE A 196 3.18 -24.18 -17.55
N ASP A 197 3.78 -25.30 -17.93
CA ASP A 197 3.04 -26.46 -18.44
C ASP A 197 2.00 -26.96 -17.43
N THR A 198 2.36 -26.96 -16.13
CA THR A 198 1.44 -27.38 -15.06
C THR A 198 0.34 -26.33 -14.84
N ALA A 199 0.68 -25.04 -14.82
CA ALA A 199 -0.28 -23.96 -14.61
C ALA A 199 -1.38 -23.96 -15.68
N LEU A 200 -1.00 -24.15 -16.96
CA LEU A 200 -1.95 -24.24 -18.07
C LEU A 200 -2.99 -25.37 -17.91
N THR A 201 -2.71 -26.41 -17.12
CA THR A 201 -3.70 -27.48 -16.84
C THR A 201 -4.85 -27.06 -15.91
N TYR A 202 -4.72 -25.92 -15.23
CA TYR A 202 -5.76 -25.34 -14.37
C TYR A 202 -6.67 -24.35 -15.13
N LEU A 203 -6.31 -24.02 -16.37
CA LEU A 203 -7.04 -23.09 -17.22
C LEU A 203 -8.05 -23.82 -18.11
N ASP A 204 -8.98 -23.08 -18.72
CA ASP A 204 -9.86 -23.64 -19.76
C ASP A 204 -9.03 -23.95 -21.02
N PRO A 205 -8.90 -25.23 -21.43
CA PRO A 205 -8.09 -25.62 -22.59
C PRO A 205 -8.64 -25.06 -23.92
N THR A 206 -9.84 -24.51 -23.94
CA THR A 206 -10.47 -23.92 -25.12
C THR A 206 -10.33 -22.39 -25.19
N SER A 207 -9.86 -21.75 -24.12
CA SER A 207 -9.64 -20.30 -24.04
C SER A 207 -8.63 -19.80 -25.09
N SER A 208 -8.71 -18.52 -25.46
CA SER A 208 -7.71 -17.91 -26.34
C SER A 208 -6.38 -17.77 -25.60
N TYR A 209 -6.40 -17.57 -24.28
CA TYR A 209 -5.23 -17.54 -23.43
C TYR A 209 -4.39 -18.82 -23.55
N VAL A 210 -4.98 -20.00 -23.32
CA VAL A 210 -4.24 -21.27 -23.40
C VAL A 210 -3.73 -21.53 -24.82
N LYS A 211 -4.54 -21.22 -25.84
CA LYS A 211 -4.13 -21.37 -27.25
C LYS A 211 -2.93 -20.50 -27.58
N LEU A 212 -2.93 -19.22 -27.16
CA LEU A 212 -1.80 -18.32 -27.33
C LEU A 212 -0.55 -18.87 -26.66
N CYS A 213 -0.64 -19.25 -25.38
CA CYS A 213 0.50 -19.81 -24.66
C CYS A 213 1.08 -21.03 -25.38
N GLN A 214 0.23 -21.93 -25.87
CA GLN A 214 0.65 -23.12 -26.63
C GLN A 214 1.31 -22.76 -27.97
N ASP A 215 0.81 -21.74 -28.67
CA ASP A 215 1.38 -21.28 -29.94
C ASP A 215 2.79 -20.70 -29.73
N VAL A 216 2.93 -19.83 -28.73
CA VAL A 216 4.23 -19.26 -28.32
C VAL A 216 5.20 -20.35 -27.87
N ILE A 217 4.76 -21.28 -27.01
CA ILE A 217 5.58 -22.43 -26.57
C ILE A 217 6.04 -23.27 -27.76
N THR A 218 5.14 -23.59 -28.69
CA THR A 218 5.48 -24.35 -29.89
C THR A 218 6.53 -23.62 -30.71
N LYS A 219 6.37 -22.30 -30.87
CA LYS A 219 7.30 -21.49 -31.64
C LYS A 219 8.69 -21.41 -31.01
N ILE A 220 8.76 -21.36 -29.68
CA ILE A 220 9.99 -21.43 -28.90
C ILE A 220 10.67 -22.79 -29.07
N ASP A 221 9.90 -23.88 -29.01
CA ASP A 221 10.41 -25.25 -29.18
C ASP A 221 10.97 -25.49 -30.60
N GLU A 222 10.40 -24.82 -31.63
CA GLU A 222 10.94 -24.80 -32.99
C GLU A 222 12.26 -23.99 -33.11
N HIS A 223 12.43 -22.97 -32.27
CA HIS A 223 13.56 -22.01 -32.33
C HIS A 223 14.26 -21.82 -30.97
N PRO A 224 14.79 -22.88 -30.34
CA PRO A 224 15.20 -22.85 -28.93
C PRO A 224 16.39 -21.93 -28.59
N ASN A 225 17.09 -21.38 -29.60
CA ASN A 225 18.25 -20.50 -29.40
C ASN A 225 18.11 -19.15 -30.12
N ASP A 226 16.91 -18.77 -30.56
CA ASP A 226 16.68 -17.55 -31.34
C ASP A 226 15.51 -16.74 -30.76
N SER A 227 15.75 -16.17 -29.57
CA SER A 227 14.76 -15.37 -28.85
C SER A 227 14.32 -14.14 -29.64
N ASP A 228 15.23 -13.51 -30.38
CA ASP A 228 14.96 -12.30 -31.17
C ASP A 228 13.98 -12.61 -32.32
N TYR A 229 14.17 -13.74 -33.02
CA TYR A 229 13.24 -14.18 -34.04
C TYR A 229 11.85 -14.45 -33.49
N VAL A 230 11.74 -15.15 -32.34
CA VAL A 230 10.43 -15.46 -31.74
C VAL A 230 9.75 -14.20 -31.20
N LEU A 231 10.50 -13.25 -30.63
CA LEU A 231 9.95 -11.96 -30.21
C LEU A 231 9.37 -11.19 -31.39
N GLN A 232 10.12 -11.11 -32.50
CA GLN A 232 9.63 -10.48 -33.72
C GLN A 232 8.36 -11.17 -34.24
N TRP A 233 8.33 -12.51 -34.21
CA TRP A 233 7.15 -13.27 -34.61
C TRP A 233 5.94 -12.97 -33.69
N ILE A 234 6.14 -12.85 -32.37
CA ILE A 234 5.08 -12.44 -31.43
C ILE A 234 4.57 -11.04 -31.79
N GLN A 235 5.46 -10.09 -32.05
CA GLN A 235 5.08 -8.72 -32.40
C GLN A 235 4.27 -8.66 -33.71
N GLU A 236 4.60 -9.50 -34.69
CA GLU A 236 3.89 -9.55 -35.98
C GLU A 236 2.53 -10.25 -35.91
N ASN A 237 2.39 -11.29 -35.07
CA ASN A 237 1.24 -12.20 -35.06
C ASN A 237 0.31 -12.02 -33.85
N HIS A 238 0.81 -11.48 -32.75
CA HIS A 238 0.12 -11.32 -31.47
C HIS A 238 0.34 -9.93 -30.84
N GLY A 239 0.67 -8.92 -31.63
CA GLY A 239 0.72 -7.52 -31.17
C GLY A 239 -0.64 -6.97 -30.78
N TYR A 240 -0.66 -5.82 -30.09
CA TYR A 240 -1.91 -5.13 -29.69
C TYR A 240 -2.85 -4.85 -30.86
N ASP A 241 -2.33 -4.62 -32.06
CA ASP A 241 -3.13 -4.37 -33.26
C ASP A 241 -4.00 -5.57 -33.68
N LYS A 242 -3.79 -6.74 -33.07
CA LYS A 242 -4.57 -7.96 -33.32
C LYS A 242 -5.75 -8.15 -32.37
N TYR A 243 -5.86 -7.33 -31.33
CA TYR A 243 -6.82 -7.50 -30.25
C TYR A 243 -7.55 -6.18 -29.93
N PRO A 244 -8.82 -6.22 -29.50
CA PRO A 244 -9.57 -5.01 -29.17
C PRO A 244 -9.21 -4.44 -27.79
N GLY A 245 -9.65 -3.21 -27.53
CA GLY A 245 -9.43 -2.53 -26.24
C GLY A 245 -8.13 -1.74 -26.18
N VAL A 246 -7.82 -1.21 -24.99
CA VAL A 246 -6.69 -0.30 -24.75
C VAL A 246 -5.41 -1.09 -24.46
N CYS A 247 -5.49 -2.06 -23.54
CA CYS A 247 -4.41 -2.97 -23.17
C CYS A 247 -4.99 -4.39 -23.01
N HIS A 248 -5.17 -5.08 -24.13
CA HIS A 248 -5.64 -6.47 -24.10
C HIS A 248 -4.60 -7.38 -23.44
N ILE A 249 -5.06 -8.41 -22.72
CA ILE A 249 -4.19 -9.29 -21.93
C ILE A 249 -3.20 -10.16 -22.73
N LEU A 250 -3.53 -10.50 -23.98
CA LEU A 250 -2.88 -11.57 -24.74
C LEU A 250 -1.45 -11.20 -25.22
N PRO A 251 -1.20 -10.02 -25.82
CA PRO A 251 0.17 -9.61 -26.20
C PRO A 251 1.17 -9.70 -25.05
N ASN A 252 0.79 -9.17 -23.88
CA ASN A 252 1.60 -9.20 -22.67
C ASN A 252 1.88 -10.63 -22.18
N THR A 253 0.86 -11.49 -22.23
CA THR A 253 1.02 -12.91 -21.90
C THR A 253 2.05 -13.60 -22.79
N ALA A 254 2.04 -13.32 -24.11
CA ALA A 254 3.02 -13.89 -25.03
C ALA A 254 4.46 -13.50 -24.66
N ILE A 255 4.67 -12.23 -24.29
CA ILE A 255 5.97 -11.72 -23.84
C ILE A 255 6.41 -12.40 -22.53
N MET A 256 5.49 -12.60 -21.58
CA MET A 256 5.78 -13.33 -20.34
C MET A 256 6.26 -14.76 -20.61
N ILE A 257 5.54 -15.52 -21.43
CA ILE A 257 5.91 -16.90 -21.77
C ILE A 257 7.26 -16.95 -22.49
N TRP A 258 7.48 -16.03 -23.44
CA TRP A 258 8.75 -15.89 -24.16
C TRP A 258 9.93 -15.65 -23.23
N ALA A 259 9.85 -14.63 -22.37
CA ALA A 259 10.96 -14.28 -21.50
C ALA A 259 11.21 -15.35 -20.43
N MET A 260 10.16 -15.95 -19.86
CA MET A 260 10.31 -17.02 -18.87
C MET A 260 11.02 -18.25 -19.45
N LEU A 261 10.74 -18.63 -20.70
CA LEU A 261 11.33 -19.82 -21.30
C LEU A 261 12.76 -19.59 -21.85
N TYR A 262 13.06 -18.39 -22.36
CA TYR A 262 14.42 -18.04 -22.78
C TYR A 262 15.30 -17.51 -21.65
N GLY A 263 14.73 -17.09 -20.53
CA GLY A 263 15.44 -16.53 -19.38
C GLY A 263 16.25 -17.54 -18.56
N HIS A 264 16.29 -18.81 -18.99
CA HIS A 264 17.13 -19.87 -18.42
C HIS A 264 16.96 -20.11 -16.90
N ASN A 265 15.76 -19.88 -16.36
CA ASN A 265 15.47 -19.89 -14.91
C ASN A 265 16.28 -18.85 -14.10
N ASP A 266 16.88 -17.85 -14.76
CA ASP A 266 17.67 -16.79 -14.14
C ASP A 266 16.84 -15.51 -14.02
N PHE A 267 16.78 -14.95 -12.81
CA PHE A 267 15.97 -13.76 -12.54
C PHE A 267 16.44 -12.57 -13.36
N ASP A 268 17.74 -12.25 -13.31
CA ASP A 268 18.33 -11.10 -14.00
C ASP A 268 18.11 -11.14 -15.51
N THR A 269 18.40 -12.28 -16.13
CA THR A 269 18.21 -12.49 -17.57
C THR A 269 16.76 -12.30 -17.95
N THR A 270 15.84 -12.92 -17.21
CA THR A 270 14.40 -12.83 -17.47
C THR A 270 13.88 -11.39 -17.37
N MET A 271 14.26 -10.66 -16.30
CA MET A 271 13.83 -9.27 -16.09
C MET A 271 14.36 -8.31 -17.16
N ASN A 272 15.61 -8.47 -17.58
CA ASN A 272 16.18 -7.65 -18.65
C ASN A 272 15.49 -7.95 -19.99
N MET A 273 15.21 -9.22 -20.30
CA MET A 273 14.51 -9.61 -21.54
C MET A 273 13.10 -9.01 -21.61
N LEU A 274 12.34 -9.07 -20.52
CA LEU A 274 11.01 -8.45 -20.43
C LEU A 274 11.08 -6.95 -20.66
N CYS A 275 12.03 -6.26 -20.02
CA CYS A 275 12.20 -4.81 -20.19
C CYS A 275 12.52 -4.45 -21.64
N GLU A 276 13.39 -5.23 -22.29
CA GLU A 276 13.79 -5.03 -23.69
C GLU A 276 12.67 -5.33 -24.71
N ALA A 277 11.67 -6.13 -24.34
CA ALA A 277 10.56 -6.49 -25.22
C ALA A 277 9.55 -5.34 -25.43
N GLY A 278 9.49 -4.39 -24.51
CA GLY A 278 8.56 -3.26 -24.54
C GLY A 278 7.12 -3.66 -24.25
N TRP A 279 6.17 -2.84 -24.73
CA TRP A 279 4.74 -2.88 -24.41
C TRP A 279 4.46 -2.49 -22.96
N ASP A 280 3.56 -3.21 -22.29
CA ASP A 280 3.15 -2.93 -20.92
C ASP A 280 4.16 -3.59 -19.95
N THR A 281 5.27 -2.87 -19.75
CA THR A 281 6.47 -3.44 -19.16
C THR A 281 6.36 -3.63 -17.66
N ASP A 282 5.91 -2.63 -16.90
CA ASP A 282 5.77 -2.74 -15.44
C ASP A 282 4.92 -3.95 -15.02
N CYS A 283 3.81 -4.21 -15.71
CA CYS A 283 2.93 -5.31 -15.36
C CYS A 283 3.50 -6.70 -15.69
N THR A 284 4.08 -6.86 -16.89
CA THR A 284 4.69 -8.12 -17.33
C THR A 284 5.93 -8.45 -16.51
N LEU A 285 6.79 -7.46 -16.25
CA LEU A 285 7.92 -7.58 -15.34
C LEU A 285 7.45 -7.87 -13.91
N GLY A 286 6.39 -7.21 -13.45
CA GLY A 286 5.82 -7.42 -12.13
C GLY A 286 5.37 -8.86 -11.90
N ASN A 287 4.48 -9.38 -12.75
CA ASN A 287 3.96 -10.74 -12.60
C ASN A 287 5.06 -11.82 -12.76
N VAL A 288 5.96 -11.67 -13.73
CA VAL A 288 7.05 -12.64 -13.91
C VAL A 288 8.07 -12.52 -12.78
N GLY A 289 8.42 -11.32 -12.33
CA GLY A 289 9.28 -11.09 -11.19
C GLY A 289 8.75 -11.77 -9.93
N SER A 290 7.43 -11.76 -9.73
CA SER A 290 6.75 -12.48 -8.66
C SER A 290 6.88 -14.00 -8.75
N ILE A 291 6.59 -14.58 -9.92
CA ILE A 291 6.75 -16.03 -10.18
C ILE A 291 8.21 -16.45 -9.97
N MET A 292 9.14 -15.70 -10.57
CA MET A 292 10.57 -15.97 -10.48
C MET A 292 11.07 -15.79 -9.05
N GLY A 293 10.64 -14.77 -8.32
CA GLY A 293 11.02 -14.53 -6.93
C GLY A 293 10.60 -15.67 -5.99
N ALA A 294 9.38 -16.20 -6.16
CA ALA A 294 8.96 -17.41 -5.45
C ALA A 294 9.82 -18.64 -5.80
N MET A 295 10.20 -18.76 -7.09
CA MET A 295 10.98 -19.87 -7.63
C MET A 295 12.45 -19.84 -7.18
N VAL A 296 13.13 -18.71 -7.28
CA VAL A 296 14.58 -18.63 -7.05
C VAL A 296 14.93 -18.21 -5.61
N GLY A 297 13.97 -17.68 -4.86
CA GLY A 297 14.19 -17.16 -3.52
C GLY A 297 15.01 -15.87 -3.52
N LEU A 298 15.28 -15.31 -2.34
CA LEU A 298 16.01 -14.05 -2.24
C LEU A 298 17.47 -14.20 -2.70
N GLU A 299 18.04 -15.40 -2.59
CA GLU A 299 19.39 -15.74 -3.02
C GLU A 299 19.56 -15.65 -4.54
N GLY A 300 18.51 -15.91 -5.30
CA GLY A 300 18.51 -15.79 -6.77
C GLY A 300 18.23 -14.39 -7.29
N ILE A 301 18.01 -13.40 -6.41
CA ILE A 301 17.80 -11.99 -6.77
C ILE A 301 19.06 -11.20 -6.39
N ASP A 302 19.71 -10.58 -7.37
CA ASP A 302 20.88 -9.72 -7.13
C ASP A 302 20.50 -8.47 -6.31
N GLU A 303 21.36 -8.06 -5.38
CA GLU A 303 21.14 -6.89 -4.53
C GLU A 303 21.04 -5.57 -5.32
N LYS A 304 21.54 -5.52 -6.55
CA LYS A 304 21.35 -4.35 -7.43
C LYS A 304 19.88 -4.00 -7.65
N TRP A 305 18.99 -4.99 -7.56
CA TRP A 305 17.54 -4.81 -7.68
C TRP A 305 16.90 -4.38 -6.36
N THR A 306 17.31 -4.99 -5.24
CA THR A 306 16.68 -4.71 -3.94
C THR A 306 17.18 -3.42 -3.29
N ARG A 307 18.44 -3.04 -3.51
CA ARG A 307 19.05 -1.86 -2.85
C ARG A 307 18.34 -0.54 -3.19
N PRO A 308 17.98 -0.24 -4.45
CA PRO A 308 17.30 1.02 -4.79
C PRO A 308 15.90 1.14 -4.19
N ILE A 309 15.21 0.02 -3.94
CA ILE A 309 13.88 0.01 -3.28
C ILE A 309 13.98 0.50 -1.83
N ASN A 310 15.10 0.20 -1.16
CA ASN A 310 15.31 0.51 0.27
C ASN A 310 14.13 0.07 1.15
N ASP A 311 13.51 -1.07 0.80
CA ASP A 311 12.36 -1.66 1.49
C ASP A 311 11.10 -0.76 1.53
N VAL A 312 11.11 0.45 0.94
CA VAL A 312 9.96 1.37 0.95
C VAL A 312 8.92 0.90 -0.06
N LEU A 313 7.66 0.94 0.35
CA LEU A 313 6.51 0.70 -0.51
C LEU A 313 5.47 1.79 -0.26
N LEU A 314 5.21 2.59 -1.28
CA LEU A 314 4.13 3.58 -1.29
C LEU A 314 2.97 3.05 -2.12
N SER A 315 1.75 3.25 -1.65
CA SER A 315 0.53 2.81 -2.33
C SER A 315 -0.54 3.90 -2.34
N SER A 316 -1.64 3.66 -3.04
CA SER A 316 -2.79 4.55 -3.05
C SER A 316 -4.06 3.76 -2.73
N SER A 317 -4.79 4.20 -1.70
CA SER A 317 -6.02 3.60 -1.18
C SER A 317 -6.75 4.62 -0.30
N CYS A 318 -7.96 4.31 0.14
CA CYS A 318 -8.72 5.16 1.05
C CYS A 318 -8.16 5.24 2.49
N MET A 319 -7.13 4.43 2.80
CA MET A 319 -6.49 4.40 4.12
C MET A 319 -5.07 4.98 4.04
N GLY A 320 -4.95 6.29 4.25
CA GLY A 320 -3.69 7.03 4.07
C GLY A 320 -2.50 6.53 4.90
N SER A 321 -2.75 5.99 6.09
CA SER A 321 -1.70 5.42 6.95
C SER A 321 -1.24 4.02 6.51
N GLU A 322 -2.04 3.31 5.71
CA GLU A 322 -1.63 2.04 5.06
C GLU A 322 -0.88 2.30 3.74
N ASN A 323 -0.95 3.52 3.22
CA ASN A 323 -0.27 3.91 1.99
C ASN A 323 1.23 4.16 2.17
N ILE A 324 1.72 4.19 3.40
CA ILE A 324 3.15 4.24 3.74
C ILE A 324 3.51 2.90 4.40
N ASP A 325 4.16 2.01 3.67
CA ASP A 325 4.59 0.71 4.20
C ASP A 325 6.00 0.34 3.75
N THR A 326 6.40 -0.87 4.10
CA THR A 326 7.61 -1.50 3.61
C THR A 326 7.28 -2.85 3.03
N VAL A 327 8.09 -3.31 2.08
CA VAL A 327 7.93 -4.64 1.45
C VAL A 327 8.02 -5.74 2.53
N SER A 328 8.89 -5.55 3.52
CA SER A 328 9.11 -6.48 4.64
C SER A 328 7.96 -6.54 5.65
N SER A 329 7.21 -5.45 5.84
CA SER A 329 5.98 -5.43 6.66
C SER A 329 4.78 -5.93 5.87
N SER A 330 4.60 -5.47 4.63
CA SER A 330 3.40 -5.72 3.83
C SER A 330 3.27 -7.21 3.46
N VAL A 331 4.39 -7.92 3.25
CA VAL A 331 4.38 -9.36 2.98
C VAL A 331 3.70 -10.18 4.09
N ARG A 332 3.74 -9.69 5.34
CA ARG A 332 3.11 -10.36 6.48
C ARG A 332 1.59 -10.43 6.33
N VAL A 333 0.96 -9.47 5.64
CA VAL A 333 -0.48 -9.54 5.32
C VAL A 333 -0.79 -10.82 4.56
N PHE A 334 -0.03 -11.10 3.49
CA PHE A 334 -0.23 -12.30 2.67
C PHE A 334 0.00 -13.58 3.48
N THR A 335 1.10 -13.65 4.24
CA THR A 335 1.48 -14.89 4.92
C THR A 335 0.62 -15.15 6.15
N GLU A 336 0.15 -14.12 6.85
CA GLU A 336 -0.84 -14.28 7.91
C GLU A 336 -2.15 -14.85 7.37
N LEU A 337 -2.70 -14.24 6.31
CA LEU A 337 -3.96 -14.67 5.72
C LEU A 337 -3.85 -16.08 5.14
N GLY A 338 -2.79 -16.38 4.40
CA GLY A 338 -2.56 -17.72 3.85
C GLY A 338 -2.36 -18.79 4.93
N TRP A 339 -1.72 -18.46 6.06
CA TRP A 339 -1.56 -19.40 7.17
C TRP A 339 -2.87 -19.65 7.92
N ARG A 340 -3.66 -18.59 8.15
CA ARG A 340 -5.00 -18.70 8.74
C ARG A 340 -5.98 -19.47 7.85
N LEU A 341 -5.91 -19.32 6.53
CA LEU A 341 -6.68 -20.13 5.57
C LEU A 341 -6.39 -21.63 5.69
N GLN A 342 -5.22 -22.01 6.19
CA GLN A 342 -4.89 -23.41 6.49
C GLN A 342 -5.37 -23.87 7.89
N GLY A 343 -6.10 -23.02 8.62
CA GLY A 343 -6.57 -23.29 9.99
C GLY A 343 -5.45 -23.26 11.02
N LYS A 344 -4.38 -22.50 10.78
CA LYS A 344 -3.21 -22.42 11.67
C LYS A 344 -3.05 -21.02 12.25
N ASP A 345 -2.59 -20.97 13.50
CA ASP A 345 -2.20 -19.73 14.15
C ASP A 345 -0.82 -19.27 13.68
N VAL A 346 -0.69 -17.96 13.52
CA VAL A 346 0.57 -17.31 13.14
C VAL A 346 1.44 -17.18 14.38
N PRO A 347 2.73 -17.56 14.33
CA PRO A 347 3.63 -17.37 15.45
C PRO A 347 3.80 -15.88 15.77
N GLU A 348 3.70 -15.51 17.04
CA GLU A 348 3.67 -14.11 17.53
C GLU A 348 4.81 -13.25 16.97
N LYS A 349 6.04 -13.80 16.90
CA LYS A 349 7.21 -13.08 16.37
C LYS A 349 7.10 -12.63 14.91
N TYR A 350 6.16 -13.20 14.14
CA TYR A 350 5.95 -12.87 12.74
C TYR A 350 4.67 -12.07 12.48
N LEU A 351 3.88 -11.78 13.51
CA LEU A 351 2.71 -10.92 13.35
C LEU A 351 3.14 -9.54 12.86
N ARG A 352 2.33 -8.95 11.99
CA ARG A 352 2.48 -7.58 11.53
C ARG A 352 2.08 -6.64 12.67
N ASP A 353 3.00 -5.78 13.07
CA ASP A 353 2.78 -4.73 14.05
C ASP A 353 3.13 -3.38 13.44
N ARG A 354 2.11 -2.55 13.17
CA ARG A 354 2.27 -1.23 12.55
C ARG A 354 2.84 -0.18 13.50
N SER A 355 2.97 -0.50 14.78
CA SER A 355 3.64 0.35 15.76
C SER A 355 5.12 0.05 15.91
N ARG A 356 5.67 -0.89 15.12
CA ARG A 356 7.04 -1.37 15.22
C ARG A 356 7.68 -1.55 13.84
N VAL A 357 8.97 -1.24 13.76
CA VAL A 357 9.83 -1.60 12.64
C VAL A 357 10.92 -2.52 13.18
N ASP A 358 10.97 -3.73 12.62
CA ASP A 358 12.00 -4.73 12.89
C ASP A 358 12.81 -5.03 11.61
N PHE A 359 13.88 -5.83 11.76
CA PHE A 359 14.78 -6.19 10.67
C PHE A 359 14.86 -7.70 10.48
N LEU A 360 13.79 -8.42 10.84
CA LEU A 360 13.72 -9.88 10.85
C LEU A 360 13.94 -10.50 9.46
N LEU A 361 13.50 -9.80 8.41
CA LEU A 361 13.66 -10.28 7.03
C LEU A 361 15.03 -9.89 6.49
N PRO A 362 15.77 -10.81 5.83
CA PRO A 362 17.06 -10.49 5.26
C PRO A 362 16.94 -9.34 4.25
N ARG A 363 17.96 -8.46 4.21
CA ARG A 363 18.00 -7.25 3.38
C ARG A 363 16.94 -6.18 3.70
N SER A 364 16.05 -6.39 4.67
CA SER A 364 15.09 -5.36 5.10
C SER A 364 15.81 -4.20 5.79
N THR A 365 15.45 -2.98 5.41
CA THR A 365 15.93 -1.74 6.05
C THR A 365 14.83 -1.04 6.83
N GLY A 366 13.60 -1.56 6.80
CA GLY A 366 12.45 -0.94 7.44
C GLY A 366 12.12 0.43 6.86
N GLY A 367 12.55 0.73 5.63
CA GLY A 367 12.44 2.05 5.02
C GLY A 367 13.37 3.10 5.64
N MET A 368 14.29 2.72 6.52
CA MET A 368 15.21 3.67 7.16
C MET A 368 16.16 4.28 6.14
N ARG A 369 16.34 5.60 6.24
CA ARG A 369 17.21 6.40 5.39
C ARG A 369 18.37 6.95 6.18
N ILE A 370 19.48 7.21 5.49
CA ILE A 370 20.67 7.83 6.07
C ILE A 370 20.87 9.18 5.41
N ASN A 371 21.01 10.24 6.21
CA ASN A 371 21.46 11.53 5.67
C ASN A 371 22.98 11.45 5.39
N LYS A 372 23.32 11.11 4.14
CA LYS A 372 24.72 11.02 3.69
C LYS A 372 25.18 12.39 3.22
N HIS A 373 26.38 12.80 3.63
CA HIS A 373 27.04 14.00 3.12
C HIS A 373 28.55 13.84 3.15
N ARG A 374 29.29 14.79 2.56
CA ARG A 374 30.76 14.74 2.44
C ARG A 374 31.52 14.47 3.74
N TYR A 375 30.90 14.74 4.89
CA TYR A 375 31.52 14.61 6.20
C TYR A 375 30.96 13.47 7.07
N PHE A 376 29.94 12.75 6.58
CA PHE A 376 29.38 11.55 7.20
C PHE A 376 28.93 10.60 6.08
N GLU A 377 29.76 9.61 5.79
CA GLU A 377 29.52 8.55 4.82
C GLU A 377 29.16 7.28 5.56
N ALA A 378 27.92 6.80 5.35
CA ALA A 378 27.46 5.57 5.95
C ALA A 378 26.52 4.78 5.02
N ASN A 379 26.37 3.49 5.30
CA ASN A 379 25.46 2.59 4.62
C ASN A 379 24.71 1.73 5.64
N ALA A 380 23.49 1.34 5.31
CA ALA A 380 22.69 0.44 6.12
C ALA A 380 22.85 -1.00 5.60
N VAL A 381 23.04 -1.95 6.51
CA VAL A 381 23.16 -3.37 6.18
C VAL A 381 22.35 -4.18 7.19
N ASN A 382 21.37 -4.94 6.70
CA ASN A 382 20.65 -5.91 7.50
C ASN A 382 21.59 -7.07 7.90
N CYS A 383 21.71 -7.36 9.19
CA CYS A 383 22.53 -8.45 9.70
C CYS A 383 21.99 -8.93 11.06
N ASP A 384 21.79 -10.24 11.20
CA ASP A 384 21.33 -10.87 12.45
C ASP A 384 20.05 -10.24 13.03
N GLU A 385 19.03 -10.02 12.18
CA GLU A 385 17.75 -9.39 12.56
C GLU A 385 17.89 -7.95 13.09
N THR A 386 18.99 -7.27 12.74
CA THR A 386 19.25 -5.86 13.09
C THR A 386 19.73 -5.05 11.87
N LEU A 387 19.68 -3.71 11.98
CA LEU A 387 20.21 -2.80 10.97
C LEU A 387 21.55 -2.22 11.43
N LYS A 388 22.64 -2.68 10.80
CA LYS A 388 23.99 -2.13 11.02
C LYS A 388 24.17 -0.88 10.18
N ILE A 389 24.53 0.22 10.83
CA ILE A 389 24.87 1.50 10.18
C ILE A 389 26.39 1.57 10.09
N VAL A 390 26.91 1.13 8.94
CA VAL A 390 28.35 1.07 8.66
C VAL A 390 28.83 2.47 8.30
N VAL A 391 29.58 3.09 9.21
CA VAL A 391 30.19 4.41 9.03
C VAL A 391 31.56 4.23 8.38
N ASN A 392 31.63 4.50 7.08
CA ASN A 392 32.84 4.40 6.27
C ASN A 392 33.75 5.62 6.43
N ASN A 393 33.19 6.76 6.85
CA ASN A 393 33.96 7.99 6.97
C ASN A 393 33.14 9.01 7.76
N ALA A 394 33.67 9.51 8.87
CA ALA A 394 33.07 10.67 9.54
C ALA A 394 34.14 11.62 10.08
N TYR A 395 33.87 12.93 10.04
CA TYR A 395 34.77 13.95 10.59
C TYR A 395 34.30 14.36 11.99
N PRO A 396 35.22 14.82 12.86
CA PRO A 396 34.84 15.48 14.11
C PRO A 396 33.84 16.62 13.86
N ASP A 397 33.00 16.89 14.85
CA ASP A 397 32.00 17.96 14.84
C ASP A 397 30.94 17.83 13.74
N THR A 398 30.63 16.58 13.34
CA THR A 398 29.59 16.26 12.36
C THR A 398 28.49 15.42 12.97
N VAL A 399 27.32 15.45 12.32
CA VAL A 399 26.13 14.72 12.75
C VAL A 399 25.65 13.83 11.62
N GLY A 400 25.72 12.53 11.82
CA GLY A 400 25.02 11.56 10.98
C GLY A 400 23.59 11.38 11.44
N LYS A 401 22.66 11.18 10.50
CA LYS A 401 21.26 10.87 10.83
C LYS A 401 20.83 9.57 10.19
N VAL A 402 20.11 8.76 10.95
CA VAL A 402 19.35 7.60 10.45
C VAL A 402 17.91 7.77 10.87
N TYR A 403 16.98 7.70 9.93
CA TYR A 403 15.59 8.12 10.18
C TYR A 403 14.58 7.34 9.37
N LEU A 404 13.35 7.31 9.86
CA LEU A 404 12.16 6.90 9.14
C LEU A 404 11.46 8.16 8.62
N THR A 405 11.04 8.13 7.35
CA THR A 405 10.07 9.09 6.83
C THR A 405 8.68 8.64 7.27
N THR A 406 7.98 9.50 8.02
CA THR A 406 6.67 9.18 8.61
C THR A 406 5.50 9.83 7.87
N TYR A 407 5.81 10.75 6.95
CA TYR A 407 4.90 11.38 6.01
C TYR A 407 5.66 11.80 4.76
N TYR A 408 5.13 11.50 3.57
CA TYR A 408 5.71 11.89 2.29
C TYR A 408 4.95 13.07 1.70
N LYS A 409 5.68 14.08 1.22
CA LYS A 409 5.17 15.23 0.49
C LYS A 409 5.28 15.02 -1.02
N PRO A 410 4.61 15.85 -1.85
CA PRO A 410 4.78 15.79 -3.30
C PRO A 410 6.25 15.88 -3.75
N GLU A 411 7.08 16.69 -3.08
CA GLU A 411 8.50 16.81 -3.41
C GLU A 411 9.36 15.59 -3.02
N ASP A 412 8.83 14.67 -2.21
CA ASP A 412 9.56 13.49 -1.74
C ASP A 412 9.39 12.27 -2.66
N VAL A 413 8.43 12.30 -3.59
CA VAL A 413 8.16 11.23 -4.55
C VAL A 413 8.56 11.66 -5.96
N TYR A 414 8.97 10.70 -6.78
CA TYR A 414 9.40 10.99 -8.15
C TYR A 414 8.26 11.44 -9.06
N ASP A 415 7.08 10.83 -8.93
CA ASP A 415 5.87 11.15 -9.67
C ASP A 415 4.61 10.91 -8.82
N ALA A 416 3.44 11.20 -9.38
CA ALA A 416 2.14 10.98 -8.75
C ALA A 416 1.15 10.32 -9.71
N ARG A 417 1.62 9.42 -10.58
CA ARG A 417 0.83 8.81 -11.67
C ARG A 417 -0.46 8.16 -11.19
N TYR A 418 -0.41 7.52 -10.02
CA TYR A 418 -1.57 6.91 -9.34
C TYR A 418 -1.98 7.63 -8.05
N GLU A 419 -1.73 8.95 -8.00
CA GLU A 419 -2.27 9.87 -7.00
C GLU A 419 -2.17 9.31 -5.57
N PRO A 420 -0.95 9.13 -5.04
CA PRO A 420 -0.80 8.67 -3.67
C PRO A 420 -1.45 9.66 -2.70
N SER A 421 -2.08 9.14 -1.66
CA SER A 421 -2.66 9.96 -0.60
C SER A 421 -2.23 9.41 0.75
N PHE A 422 -1.67 10.28 1.59
CA PHE A 422 -0.99 9.86 2.80
C PHE A 422 -1.61 10.47 4.04
N SER A 423 -1.65 9.66 5.10
CA SER A 423 -1.74 10.16 6.47
C SER A 423 -0.46 9.75 7.19
N PRO A 424 0.01 10.54 8.17
CA PRO A 424 1.22 10.19 8.91
C PRO A 424 1.12 8.80 9.55
N ILE A 425 2.26 8.16 9.80
CA ILE A 425 2.34 6.93 10.60
C ILE A 425 2.86 7.18 12.03
N VAL A 426 3.27 8.42 12.32
CA VAL A 426 3.60 8.92 13.67
C VAL A 426 2.89 10.26 13.87
N TYR A 427 2.32 10.47 15.05
CA TYR A 427 1.48 11.64 15.36
C TYR A 427 1.98 12.41 16.59
N PRO A 428 1.67 13.72 16.70
CA PRO A 428 1.93 14.49 17.91
C PRO A 428 1.28 13.83 19.14
N GLY A 429 1.90 14.01 20.31
CA GLY A 429 1.51 13.36 21.57
C GLY A 429 1.97 11.89 21.72
N GLU A 430 2.36 11.22 20.63
CA GLU A 430 2.93 9.87 20.74
C GLU A 430 4.30 9.88 21.44
N LYS A 431 4.70 8.73 21.97
CA LYS A 431 6.06 8.48 22.42
C LYS A 431 6.73 7.49 21.45
N ILE A 432 7.91 7.87 20.96
CA ILE A 432 8.69 7.08 20.02
C ILE A 432 9.97 6.55 20.67
N HIS A 433 10.42 5.40 20.17
CA HIS A 433 11.54 4.65 20.73
C HIS A 433 12.45 4.11 19.64
N TYR A 434 13.75 4.22 19.86
CA TYR A 434 14.79 3.54 19.07
C TYR A 434 15.69 2.75 19.99
N THR A 435 15.84 1.46 19.75
CA THR A 435 16.81 0.64 20.49
C THR A 435 18.11 0.57 19.70
N VAL A 436 19.20 1.07 20.27
CA VAL A 436 20.49 1.27 19.61
C VAL A 436 21.61 0.64 20.43
N SER A 437 22.66 0.14 19.77
CA SER A 437 23.92 -0.25 20.43
C SER A 437 25.13 0.21 19.62
N ASN A 438 26.27 0.41 20.27
CA ASN A 438 27.50 0.88 19.66
C ASN A 438 28.67 -0.07 19.98
N PRO A 439 28.64 -1.30 19.44
CA PRO A 439 29.57 -2.36 19.84
C PRO A 439 31.01 -2.11 19.42
N GLU A 440 31.23 -1.36 18.34
CA GLU A 440 32.57 -1.00 17.84
C GLU A 440 33.05 0.36 18.36
N HIS A 441 32.41 0.87 19.42
CA HIS A 441 32.80 2.08 20.12
C HIS A 441 33.03 3.28 19.18
N LEU A 442 32.10 3.53 18.25
CA LEU A 442 32.07 4.77 17.46
C LEU A 442 32.20 5.95 18.46
N PRO A 443 33.20 6.84 18.31
CA PRO A 443 33.38 8.00 19.17
C PRO A 443 32.29 9.03 18.86
N ALA A 444 31.09 8.76 19.36
CA ALA A 444 29.91 9.57 19.15
C ALA A 444 28.95 9.49 20.34
N THR A 445 28.24 10.58 20.58
CA THR A 445 27.03 10.58 21.42
C THR A 445 25.80 10.50 20.52
N PHE A 446 24.75 9.85 20.99
CA PHE A 446 23.52 9.62 20.24
C PHE A 446 22.36 10.38 20.88
N CYS A 447 21.44 10.90 20.06
CA CYS A 447 20.13 11.32 20.55
C CYS A 447 19.03 10.94 19.55
N ILE A 448 17.87 10.60 20.08
CA ILE A 448 16.64 10.46 19.29
C ILE A 448 16.11 11.84 18.92
N TYR A 449 15.49 11.96 17.74
CA TYR A 449 14.91 13.21 17.28
C TYR A 449 13.63 12.99 16.47
N MET A 450 12.89 14.09 16.29
CA MET A 450 11.75 14.22 15.40
C MET A 450 11.83 15.55 14.65
N LYS A 451 11.36 15.58 13.40
CA LYS A 451 11.19 16.79 12.59
C LYS A 451 9.75 16.90 12.13
N ASP A 452 9.17 18.09 12.30
CA ASP A 452 7.82 18.39 11.81
C ASP A 452 7.82 18.99 10.38
N ASP A 453 6.63 19.20 9.84
CA ASP A 453 6.41 19.75 8.51
C ASP A 453 6.75 21.24 8.37
N GLN A 454 6.92 21.94 9.50
CA GLN A 454 7.40 23.32 9.60
C GLN A 454 8.94 23.40 9.68
N GLY A 455 9.62 22.27 9.80
CA GLY A 455 11.07 22.16 9.89
C GLY A 455 11.63 22.33 11.30
N ASN A 456 10.78 22.38 12.33
CA ASN A 456 11.26 22.36 13.71
C ASN A 456 11.84 20.99 14.05
N MET A 457 12.89 20.98 14.87
CA MET A 457 13.60 19.78 15.28
C MET A 457 13.50 19.61 16.80
N TYR A 458 12.93 18.49 17.22
CA TYR A 458 12.79 18.11 18.63
C TYR A 458 13.79 17.00 18.95
N ARG A 459 14.54 17.14 20.04
CA ARG A 459 15.63 16.22 20.38
C ARG A 459 15.49 15.73 21.82
N GLY A 460 15.78 14.45 22.01
CA GLY A 460 16.00 13.87 23.33
C GLY A 460 17.38 14.25 23.89
N GLU A 461 17.68 13.72 25.07
CA GLU A 461 18.99 13.87 25.70
C GLU A 461 20.08 13.13 24.89
N ARG A 462 21.26 13.76 24.76
CA ARG A 462 22.43 13.12 24.16
C ARG A 462 23.05 12.15 25.15
N GLN A 463 23.32 10.93 24.70
CA GLN A 463 23.82 9.85 25.54
C GLN A 463 25.02 9.18 24.89
N GLU A 464 26.00 8.80 25.70
CA GLU A 464 27.00 7.82 25.28
C GLU A 464 26.35 6.43 25.29
N ILE A 465 26.46 5.71 24.19
CA ILE A 465 25.93 4.35 24.05
C ILE A 465 27.10 3.42 23.85
N SER A 466 27.09 2.30 24.57
CA SER A 466 27.99 1.15 24.36
C SER A 466 27.14 -0.11 24.16
N GLU A 467 26.35 -0.47 25.17
CA GLU A 467 25.42 -1.60 25.15
C GLU A 467 24.05 -1.22 24.54
N LYS A 468 23.19 -2.24 24.36
CA LYS A 468 21.83 -2.07 23.84
C LYS A 468 21.02 -1.15 24.77
N THR A 469 20.66 0.03 24.24
CA THR A 469 20.03 1.14 24.97
C THR A 469 18.81 1.63 24.20
N THR A 470 17.70 1.88 24.88
CA THR A 470 16.49 2.46 24.26
C THR A 470 16.45 3.97 24.47
N LEU A 471 16.59 4.71 23.37
CA LEU A 471 16.35 6.14 23.32
C LEU A 471 14.86 6.40 23.15
N SER A 472 14.30 7.36 23.90
CA SER A 472 12.86 7.65 23.87
C SER A 472 12.60 9.15 23.77
N LEU A 473 11.57 9.54 23.01
CA LEU A 473 11.14 10.94 22.89
C LEU A 473 9.62 11.01 22.96
N SER A 474 9.11 11.77 23.92
CA SER A 474 7.70 12.16 23.95
C SER A 474 7.51 13.34 23.01
N LEU A 475 6.67 13.17 21.99
CA LEU A 475 6.39 14.21 21.03
C LEU A 475 5.43 15.22 21.67
N PRO A 476 5.65 16.54 21.47
CA PRO A 476 4.71 17.52 21.96
C PRO A 476 3.31 17.27 21.39
N THR A 477 2.28 17.70 22.10
CA THR A 477 0.95 17.83 21.49
C THR A 477 0.94 19.10 20.66
N GLY A 478 0.16 19.14 19.59
CA GLY A 478 0.11 20.31 18.72
C GLY A 478 -0.65 20.04 17.44
N ASP A 479 -0.55 21.00 16.54
CA ASP A 479 -1.09 20.95 15.19
C ASP A 479 0.07 21.06 14.19
N TYR A 480 0.62 19.89 13.86
CA TYR A 480 1.73 19.72 12.93
C TYR A 480 1.79 18.27 12.47
N VAL A 481 2.42 18.05 11.33
CA VAL A 481 2.66 16.70 10.80
C VAL A 481 4.07 16.26 11.15
N VAL A 482 4.22 15.04 11.69
CA VAL A 482 5.53 14.43 11.89
C VAL A 482 6.02 13.91 10.54
N CYS A 483 7.10 14.50 10.01
CA CYS A 483 7.65 14.14 8.70
C CYS A 483 8.77 13.09 8.79
N GLU A 484 9.62 13.17 9.81
CA GLU A 484 10.65 12.18 10.06
C GLU A 484 10.94 12.02 11.55
N CYS A 485 11.37 10.84 11.95
CA CYS A 485 11.93 10.58 13.28
C CYS A 485 13.09 9.58 13.20
N GLY A 486 14.09 9.76 14.06
CA GLY A 486 15.34 9.02 13.91
C GLY A 486 16.34 9.19 15.03
N VAL A 487 17.57 8.78 14.76
CA VAL A 487 18.73 8.88 15.65
C VAL A 487 19.80 9.75 14.99
N GLU A 488 20.27 10.76 15.72
CA GLU A 488 21.44 11.55 15.37
C GLU A 488 22.68 10.98 16.08
N ALA A 489 23.77 10.78 15.35
CA ALA A 489 25.07 10.38 15.87
C ALA A 489 26.05 11.56 15.75
N TYR A 490 26.45 12.13 16.89
CA TYR A 490 27.34 13.29 17.00
C TYR A 490 28.78 12.83 17.15
N VAL A 491 29.56 12.93 16.08
CA VAL A 491 30.91 12.38 15.99
C VAL A 491 31.91 13.34 16.64
N SER A 492 32.65 12.85 17.65
CA SER A 492 33.66 13.65 18.36
C SER A 492 35.07 13.50 17.79
N GLU A 493 35.35 12.40 17.10
CA GLU A 493 36.67 12.10 16.54
C GLU A 493 36.60 11.62 15.09
N ARG A 494 37.76 11.56 14.43
CA ARG A 494 37.85 11.07 13.06
C ARG A 494 37.55 9.57 13.00
N VAL A 495 36.57 9.19 12.17
CA VAL A 495 36.16 7.79 11.98
C VAL A 495 36.44 7.36 10.55
N MET A 496 37.06 6.20 10.38
CA MET A 496 37.38 5.64 9.05
C MET A 496 36.66 4.33 8.75
N ARG A 497 36.34 3.48 9.73
CA ARG A 497 35.50 2.27 9.57
C ARG A 497 35.01 1.81 10.94
N THR A 498 33.72 1.89 11.20
CA THR A 498 33.06 1.33 12.39
C THR A 498 31.57 1.21 12.09
N TYR A 499 30.78 0.73 13.06
CA TYR A 499 29.34 0.74 12.94
C TYR A 499 28.67 0.89 14.30
N PHE A 500 27.45 1.41 14.25
CA PHE A 500 26.47 1.25 15.33
C PHE A 500 25.28 0.46 14.78
N VAL A 501 24.39 0.01 15.66
CA VAL A 501 23.30 -0.90 15.31
C VAL A 501 21.98 -0.32 15.78
N ILE A 502 20.99 -0.31 14.89
CA ILE A 502 19.58 -0.11 15.24
C ILE A 502 18.94 -1.50 15.33
N HIS A 503 18.36 -1.82 16.48
CA HIS A 503 17.70 -3.10 16.73
C HIS A 503 16.23 -3.05 16.33
N GLU A 504 15.56 -1.93 16.58
CA GLU A 504 14.14 -1.73 16.29
C GLU A 504 13.77 -0.24 16.45
N PHE A 505 12.65 0.12 15.85
CA PHE A 505 11.87 1.31 16.20
C PHE A 505 10.49 0.88 16.69
N TYR A 506 9.92 1.58 17.67
CA TYR A 506 8.51 1.39 18.03
C TYR A 506 7.87 2.65 18.63
N LYS A 507 6.53 2.68 18.69
CA LYS A 507 5.73 3.77 19.27
C LYS A 507 4.64 3.27 20.24
N ASP A 508 4.27 4.12 21.21
CA ASP A 508 3.30 3.77 22.26
C ASP A 508 1.81 3.99 21.84
N ASN A 509 1.53 4.45 20.62
CA ASN A 509 0.18 4.76 20.09
C ASN A 509 -0.65 5.72 20.97
N THR A 510 0.02 6.66 21.63
CA THR A 510 -0.55 7.63 22.58
C THR A 510 -0.91 8.98 21.94
N ALA A 511 -1.25 8.99 20.65
CA ALA A 511 -1.49 10.19 19.87
C ALA A 511 -2.45 11.17 20.55
N ALA A 512 -2.05 12.44 20.59
CA ALA A 512 -2.82 13.54 21.15
C ALA A 512 -2.46 14.84 20.42
N TYR A 513 -3.33 15.27 19.51
CA TYR A 513 -3.05 16.35 18.57
C TYR A 513 -4.31 17.11 18.17
N GLY A 514 -4.12 18.35 17.74
CA GLY A 514 -5.14 19.15 17.10
C GLY A 514 -4.89 19.22 15.60
N ILE A 515 -5.93 19.53 14.85
CA ILE A 515 -5.89 19.92 13.46
C ILE A 515 -6.64 21.25 13.38
N ASP A 516 -5.94 22.34 13.06
CA ASP A 516 -6.55 23.60 12.68
C ASP A 516 -6.66 23.63 11.15
N PHE A 517 -7.87 23.39 10.65
CA PHE A 517 -8.09 23.32 9.22
C PHE A 517 -7.86 24.66 8.52
N SER A 518 -7.88 25.78 9.25
CA SER A 518 -7.56 27.10 8.69
C SER A 518 -6.07 27.30 8.38
N ASN A 519 -5.21 26.46 8.98
CA ASN A 519 -3.76 26.50 8.84
C ASN A 519 -3.18 25.31 8.05
N LEU A 520 -4.01 24.31 7.72
CA LEU A 520 -3.58 23.18 6.91
C LEU A 520 -3.32 23.58 5.46
N SER A 521 -2.21 23.09 4.92
CA SER A 521 -1.80 23.37 3.54
C SER A 521 -2.44 22.39 2.56
N MET A 522 -2.81 22.91 1.39
CA MET A 522 -3.07 22.09 0.20
C MET A 522 -1.74 21.65 -0.42
N GLU A 523 -1.63 20.36 -0.73
CA GLU A 523 -0.48 19.76 -1.42
C GLU A 523 -0.83 19.53 -2.88
N ASP A 524 0.00 20.05 -3.78
CA ASP A 524 -0.15 19.89 -5.22
C ASP A 524 0.59 18.63 -5.68
N TRP A 525 -0.17 17.59 -6.02
CA TRP A 525 0.37 16.31 -6.49
C TRP A 525 0.55 16.30 -8.02
N GLY A 526 0.38 17.45 -8.69
CA GLY A 526 0.62 17.55 -10.13
C GLY A 526 -0.55 17.00 -10.93
N TYR A 527 -0.26 16.37 -12.07
CA TYR A 527 -1.26 15.91 -13.04
C TYR A 527 -1.37 14.39 -13.03
N ASP A 528 -2.60 13.88 -13.07
CA ASP A 528 -2.87 12.47 -13.34
C ASP A 528 -2.75 12.13 -14.84
N PHE A 529 -2.93 10.85 -15.19
CA PHE A 529 -2.95 10.39 -16.59
C PHE A 529 -4.06 11.04 -17.44
N GLY A 530 -5.14 11.52 -16.81
CA GLY A 530 -6.21 12.27 -17.47
C GLY A 530 -5.90 13.75 -17.68
N GLY A 531 -4.76 14.23 -17.19
CA GLY A 531 -4.37 15.64 -17.25
C GLY A 531 -5.13 16.53 -16.25
N VAL A 532 -5.77 15.95 -15.24
CA VAL A 532 -6.41 16.70 -14.15
C VAL A 532 -5.36 17.01 -13.10
N ARG A 533 -5.29 18.29 -12.70
CA ARG A 533 -4.39 18.69 -11.61
C ARG A 533 -5.01 18.29 -10.27
N ARG A 534 -4.23 17.59 -9.45
CA ARG A 534 -4.69 17.01 -8.19
C ARG A 534 -4.06 17.72 -7.02
N SER A 535 -4.89 17.98 -6.02
CA SER A 535 -4.45 18.54 -4.76
C SER A 535 -5.14 17.84 -3.60
N ALA A 536 -4.43 17.63 -2.50
CA ALA A 536 -4.94 17.00 -1.30
C ALA A 536 -4.72 17.90 -0.09
N VAL A 537 -5.58 17.78 0.92
CA VAL A 537 -5.36 18.39 2.22
C VAL A 537 -4.23 17.61 2.91
N ARG A 538 -3.15 18.29 3.32
CA ARG A 538 -1.99 17.65 3.96
C ARG A 538 -2.41 16.75 5.11
N GLY A 539 -1.89 15.51 5.13
CA GLY A 539 -2.11 14.54 6.19
C GLY A 539 -3.47 13.83 6.14
N CYS A 540 -4.31 14.15 5.15
CA CYS A 540 -5.66 13.65 5.01
C CYS A 540 -5.84 12.89 3.68
N VAL A 541 -6.88 12.06 3.61
CA VAL A 541 -7.28 11.34 2.39
C VAL A 541 -8.73 11.66 2.08
N THR A 542 -9.02 12.14 0.88
CA THR A 542 -10.38 12.34 0.39
C THR A 542 -10.88 11.03 -0.23
N HIS A 543 -12.02 10.53 0.24
CA HIS A 543 -12.60 9.25 -0.18
C HIS A 543 -13.50 9.43 -1.40
N HIS A 544 -14.33 10.46 -1.39
CA HIS A 544 -15.18 10.86 -2.51
C HIS A 544 -15.53 12.34 -2.36
N GLY A 545 -15.95 12.94 -3.48
CA GLY A 545 -16.28 14.35 -3.56
C GLY A 545 -15.02 15.24 -3.54
N SER A 546 -15.08 16.39 -2.87
CA SER A 546 -14.01 17.38 -2.83
C SER A 546 -13.73 17.89 -1.40
N ALA A 547 -12.47 18.19 -1.14
CA ALA A 547 -12.04 18.79 0.12
C ALA A 547 -10.93 19.81 -0.14
N TYR A 548 -11.05 20.99 0.45
CA TYR A 548 -10.00 22.01 0.40
C TYR A 548 -9.99 22.88 1.65
N THR A 549 -8.86 23.50 1.94
CA THR A 549 -8.69 24.39 3.09
C THR A 549 -8.41 25.83 2.65
N ASP A 550 -8.93 26.79 3.41
CA ASP A 550 -8.58 28.21 3.34
C ASP A 550 -8.57 28.86 4.73
N GLN A 551 -8.47 30.20 4.82
CA GLN A 551 -8.43 30.91 6.11
C GLN A 551 -9.69 30.76 6.97
N SER A 552 -10.81 30.31 6.38
CA SER A 552 -12.04 30.05 7.13
C SER A 552 -12.08 28.64 7.72
N GLY A 553 -11.36 27.69 7.14
CA GLY A 553 -11.31 26.30 7.60
C GLY A 553 -11.33 25.30 6.45
N LEU A 554 -11.78 24.07 6.75
CA LEU A 554 -11.99 23.00 5.78
C LEU A 554 -13.37 23.14 5.17
N HIS A 555 -13.40 23.19 3.84
CA HIS A 555 -14.59 23.04 3.00
C HIS A 555 -14.63 21.60 2.52
N LEU A 556 -15.73 20.91 2.83
CA LEU A 556 -15.89 19.49 2.54
C LEU A 556 -17.21 19.25 1.81
N ASP A 557 -17.13 18.55 0.69
CA ASP A 557 -18.24 17.95 -0.04
C ASP A 557 -17.91 16.48 -0.23
N GLY A 558 -18.50 15.59 0.56
CA GLY A 558 -18.19 14.17 0.57
C GLY A 558 -17.47 13.75 1.84
N MET A 559 -16.39 12.98 1.73
CA MET A 559 -15.77 12.30 2.87
C MET A 559 -14.27 12.44 2.87
N ILE A 560 -13.71 12.77 4.03
CA ILE A 560 -12.27 12.89 4.27
C ILE A 560 -11.88 12.13 5.53
N SER A 561 -10.73 11.47 5.51
CA SER A 561 -10.15 10.79 6.66
C SER A 561 -8.78 11.34 7.02
N PHE A 562 -8.40 11.15 8.27
CA PHE A 562 -7.11 11.48 8.83
C PHE A 562 -6.82 10.59 10.04
N GLY A 563 -5.58 10.57 10.49
CA GLY A 563 -5.15 9.74 11.60
C GLY A 563 -4.75 8.32 11.19
N ASP A 564 -4.11 7.64 12.13
CA ASP A 564 -3.69 6.26 11.99
C ASP A 564 -4.86 5.33 12.32
N MET A 565 -5.20 4.40 11.44
CA MET A 565 -6.22 3.39 11.73
C MET A 565 -5.84 2.48 12.91
N PHE A 566 -4.56 2.42 13.26
CA PHE A 566 -4.04 1.69 14.41
C PHE A 566 -3.91 2.55 15.68
N SER A 567 -4.15 3.86 15.60
CA SER A 567 -4.17 4.72 16.78
C SER A 567 -5.38 4.40 17.67
N GLN A 568 -5.17 4.44 18.98
CA GLN A 568 -6.23 4.19 19.96
C GLN A 568 -6.96 5.47 20.35
N VAL A 569 -7.44 6.25 19.38
CA VAL A 569 -8.17 7.49 19.68
C VAL A 569 -9.36 7.18 20.60
N GLN A 570 -9.40 7.84 21.77
CA GLN A 570 -10.44 7.70 22.79
C GLN A 570 -11.27 8.99 22.95
N GLU A 571 -10.81 10.12 22.45
CA GLU A 571 -11.50 11.41 22.51
C GLU A 571 -11.36 12.14 21.18
N ILE A 572 -12.48 12.66 20.67
CA ILE A 572 -12.56 13.45 19.43
C ILE A 572 -13.39 14.69 19.74
N SER A 573 -12.83 15.87 19.56
CA SER A 573 -13.59 17.13 19.62
C SER A 573 -13.63 17.77 18.25
N LEU A 574 -14.81 18.15 17.78
CA LEU A 574 -15.02 18.86 16.52
C LEU A 574 -15.63 20.23 16.81
N GLU A 575 -15.08 21.26 16.18
CA GLU A 575 -15.60 22.62 16.21
C GLU A 575 -15.92 23.09 14.79
N TYR A 576 -17.13 23.59 14.57
CA TYR A 576 -17.63 24.02 13.26
C TYR A 576 -18.55 25.24 13.41
N ASP A 577 -18.70 26.02 12.34
CA ASP A 577 -19.61 27.16 12.36
C ASP A 577 -21.07 26.69 12.20
N LYS A 578 -21.97 27.21 13.05
CA LYS A 578 -23.37 26.79 13.17
C LYS A 578 -24.28 27.35 12.07
N ALA A 579 -23.79 28.20 11.16
CA ALA A 579 -24.60 28.70 10.05
C ALA A 579 -25.06 27.58 9.06
N TYR A 580 -24.69 26.32 9.31
CA TYR A 580 -24.65 25.22 8.35
C TYR A 580 -25.28 23.93 8.90
N GLU A 581 -26.57 23.99 9.26
CA GLU A 581 -27.36 22.88 9.84
C GLU A 581 -27.31 21.58 9.01
N ASP A 582 -27.36 20.44 9.69
CA ASP A 582 -27.68 19.08 9.20
C ASP A 582 -26.66 18.26 8.37
N SER A 583 -25.41 18.70 8.20
CA SER A 583 -24.55 18.05 7.18
C SER A 583 -23.32 17.29 7.69
N VAL A 584 -22.80 17.53 8.91
CA VAL A 584 -21.50 16.96 9.32
C VAL A 584 -21.63 15.72 10.21
N SER A 585 -20.99 14.63 9.77
CA SER A 585 -20.85 13.41 10.57
C SER A 585 -19.40 13.20 11.00
N ILE A 586 -19.18 12.92 12.29
CA ILE A 586 -17.86 12.54 12.81
C ILE A 586 -17.71 11.02 12.70
N VAL A 587 -16.78 10.57 11.87
CA VAL A 587 -16.40 9.17 11.72
C VAL A 587 -15.26 8.86 12.68
N PHE A 588 -15.38 7.80 13.49
CA PHE A 588 -14.38 7.51 14.53
C PHE A 588 -13.89 6.06 14.54
N ASP A 589 -14.37 5.25 13.60
CA ASP A 589 -14.03 3.84 13.47
C ASP A 589 -14.07 3.44 11.99
N MET A 590 -13.26 4.12 11.17
CA MET A 590 -13.21 3.90 9.73
C MET A 590 -12.28 2.76 9.36
N CYS A 591 -12.84 1.69 8.81
CA CYS A 591 -12.14 0.49 8.34
C CYS A 591 -12.17 0.39 6.79
N GLY A 592 -12.32 1.53 6.14
CA GLY A 592 -12.51 1.69 4.70
C GLY A 592 -13.74 2.55 4.38
N TYR A 593 -13.95 2.80 3.09
CA TYR A 593 -15.00 3.68 2.59
C TYR A 593 -16.42 3.19 2.90
N MET A 594 -16.64 1.87 2.96
CA MET A 594 -17.96 1.26 3.11
C MET A 594 -18.19 0.62 4.48
N ASP A 595 -17.23 0.73 5.39
CA ASP A 595 -17.23 0.11 6.72
C ASP A 595 -16.76 1.12 7.77
N TYR A 596 -17.72 1.78 8.41
CA TYR A 596 -17.42 2.79 9.42
C TYR A 596 -18.53 2.94 10.45
N LYS A 597 -18.17 3.58 11.56
CA LYS A 597 -19.14 4.11 12.54
C LYS A 597 -19.00 5.62 12.65
N ALA A 598 -20.15 6.30 12.75
CA ALA A 598 -20.22 7.74 12.79
C ALA A 598 -21.26 8.25 13.79
N ILE A 599 -21.06 9.48 14.26
CA ILE A 599 -22.07 10.29 14.93
C ILE A 599 -22.48 11.40 13.97
N CYS A 600 -23.76 11.44 13.60
CA CYS A 600 -24.37 12.54 12.87
C CYS A 600 -25.14 13.41 13.87
N VAL A 601 -24.96 14.72 13.81
CA VAL A 601 -25.72 15.66 14.63
C VAL A 601 -26.57 16.52 13.72
N HIS A 602 -27.88 16.33 13.84
CA HIS A 602 -28.93 17.13 13.21
C HIS A 602 -29.44 18.18 14.20
N GLU A 603 -30.30 19.09 13.74
CA GLU A 603 -30.86 20.19 14.58
C GLU A 603 -31.36 19.74 15.97
N ASP A 604 -32.10 18.63 16.03
CA ASP A 604 -32.74 18.12 17.25
C ASP A 604 -32.49 16.62 17.52
N VAL A 605 -31.62 15.98 16.71
CA VAL A 605 -31.34 14.54 16.79
C VAL A 605 -29.85 14.25 16.68
N ILE A 606 -29.34 13.43 17.60
CA ILE A 606 -28.05 12.76 17.45
C ILE A 606 -28.31 11.34 16.95
N GLU A 607 -27.64 10.97 15.87
CA GLU A 607 -27.74 9.66 15.25
C GLU A 607 -26.38 8.94 15.29
N PHE A 608 -26.35 7.77 15.93
CA PHE A 608 -25.23 6.85 15.80
C PHE A 608 -25.47 5.97 14.58
N VAL A 609 -24.57 6.03 13.60
CA VAL A 609 -24.62 5.25 12.35
C VAL A 609 -23.54 4.18 12.37
N THR A 610 -23.92 2.95 12.05
CA THR A 610 -23.00 1.88 11.68
C THR A 610 -23.26 1.51 10.22
N LYS A 611 -22.26 1.73 9.37
CA LYS A 611 -22.29 1.31 7.96
C LYS A 611 -21.38 0.11 7.77
N ARG A 612 -21.88 -0.94 7.12
CA ARG A 612 -21.11 -2.13 6.74
C ARG A 612 -21.54 -2.61 5.36
N ASN A 613 -20.60 -2.62 4.40
CA ASN A 613 -20.83 -3.03 3.02
C ASN A 613 -22.10 -2.36 2.43
N GLY A 614 -22.25 -1.06 2.64
CA GLY A 614 -23.39 -0.29 2.17
C GLY A 614 -24.69 -0.43 2.98
N VAL A 615 -24.79 -1.39 3.90
CA VAL A 615 -25.92 -1.49 4.83
C VAL A 615 -25.71 -0.54 6.00
N SER A 616 -26.64 0.39 6.19
CA SER A 616 -26.63 1.34 7.30
C SER A 616 -27.64 0.93 8.37
N LYS A 617 -27.20 0.91 9.63
CA LYS A 617 -28.06 0.82 10.81
C LYS A 617 -27.85 2.09 11.63
N SER A 618 -28.92 2.59 12.24
CA SER A 618 -28.79 3.74 13.10
C SER A 618 -29.64 3.69 14.37
N GLU A 619 -29.13 4.36 15.39
CA GLU A 619 -29.81 4.61 16.66
C GLU A 619 -29.88 6.13 16.89
N LYS A 620 -31.06 6.63 17.28
CA LYS A 620 -31.33 8.07 17.41
C LYS A 620 -31.59 8.47 18.87
N ARG A 621 -31.16 9.67 19.22
CA ARG A 621 -31.45 10.36 20.50
C ARG A 621 -31.92 11.77 20.21
N VAL A 622 -33.13 12.09 20.66
CA VAL A 622 -33.75 13.42 20.47
C VAL A 622 -33.36 14.32 21.65
N PHE A 623 -33.13 15.60 21.36
CA PHE A 623 -32.84 16.61 22.37
C PHE A 623 -33.51 17.95 22.05
N GLU A 624 -33.61 18.84 23.04
CA GLU A 624 -34.09 20.20 22.80
C GLU A 624 -32.99 21.00 22.09
N ASN A 625 -33.30 21.64 20.96
CA ASN A 625 -32.34 22.38 20.13
C ASN A 625 -31.41 23.23 21.01
N THR A 626 -30.13 22.85 21.03
CA THR A 626 -29.09 23.56 21.77
C THR A 626 -28.22 24.32 20.77
N ASN A 627 -28.02 25.61 21.02
CA ASN A 627 -27.25 26.49 20.15
C ASN A 627 -25.73 26.28 20.35
N MET A 628 -25.19 25.10 19.98
CA MET A 628 -23.82 24.71 20.33
C MET A 628 -22.96 24.40 19.07
N PRO A 629 -21.92 25.19 18.76
CA PRO A 629 -21.04 25.00 17.59
C PRO A 629 -19.93 23.94 17.81
N LYS A 630 -19.92 23.28 18.97
CA LYS A 630 -18.87 22.36 19.38
C LYS A 630 -19.46 21.04 19.83
N ILE A 631 -18.98 19.96 19.21
CA ILE A 631 -19.30 18.58 19.57
C ILE A 631 -18.05 17.96 20.19
N THR A 632 -18.22 17.21 21.26
CA THR A 632 -17.14 16.37 21.81
C THR A 632 -17.62 14.94 21.94
N LEU A 633 -16.92 14.01 21.29
CA LEU A 633 -17.12 12.58 21.40
C LEU A 633 -16.06 11.99 22.33
N LYS A 634 -16.49 11.22 23.30
CA LYS A 634 -15.62 10.37 24.12
C LYS A 634 -15.98 8.91 23.86
N ILE A 635 -14.97 8.12 23.51
CA ILE A 635 -15.08 6.73 23.13
C ILE A 635 -14.45 5.91 24.26
N ASP A 636 -15.28 5.17 24.99
CA ASP A 636 -14.83 4.21 26.00
C ASP A 636 -14.89 2.81 25.38
N ARG A 637 -13.78 2.39 24.78
CA ARG A 637 -13.69 1.08 24.12
C ARG A 637 -13.82 -0.09 25.11
N LEU A 638 -13.41 0.10 26.37
CA LEU A 638 -13.48 -0.94 27.40
C LEU A 638 -14.92 -1.20 27.85
N ARG A 639 -15.72 -0.14 27.99
CA ARG A 639 -17.15 -0.25 28.35
C ARG A 639 -18.07 -0.35 27.14
N ASP A 640 -17.52 -0.36 25.93
CA ASP A 640 -18.26 -0.36 24.67
C ASP A 640 -19.30 0.77 24.59
N ARG A 641 -18.86 1.98 24.92
CA ARG A 641 -19.72 3.15 25.11
C ARG A 641 -19.17 4.39 24.40
N ILE A 642 -20.06 5.17 23.81
CA ILE A 642 -19.76 6.50 23.25
C ILE A 642 -20.56 7.52 24.05
N MET A 643 -19.90 8.60 24.47
CA MET A 643 -20.54 9.79 25.03
C MET A 643 -20.39 10.94 24.05
N VAL A 644 -21.50 11.59 23.75
CA VAL A 644 -21.58 12.78 22.90
C VAL A 644 -21.94 13.95 23.80
N TYR A 645 -21.09 14.97 23.79
CA TYR A 645 -21.28 16.21 24.54
C TYR A 645 -21.62 17.34 23.57
N LEU A 646 -22.80 17.92 23.75
CA LEU A 646 -23.25 19.15 23.10
C LEU A 646 -23.29 20.25 24.17
N GLY A 647 -22.17 20.95 24.34
CA GLY A 647 -22.02 21.85 25.49
C GLY A 647 -21.94 21.12 26.82
N GLU A 648 -22.90 21.37 27.71
CA GLU A 648 -23.02 20.70 29.01
C GLU A 648 -23.93 19.46 28.96
N VAL A 649 -24.61 19.21 27.84
CA VAL A 649 -25.54 18.07 27.71
C VAL A 649 -24.79 16.83 27.25
N GLU A 650 -24.99 15.72 27.94
CA GLU A 650 -24.39 14.41 27.65
C GLU A 650 -25.44 13.45 27.09
N PHE A 651 -25.07 12.75 26.01
CA PHE A 651 -25.81 11.63 25.45
C PHE A 651 -24.92 10.40 25.39
N SER A 652 -25.45 9.23 25.75
CA SER A 652 -24.70 7.98 25.70
C SER A 652 -25.30 6.96 24.74
N PHE A 653 -24.42 6.25 24.06
CA PHE A 653 -24.69 5.07 23.24
C PHE A 653 -23.88 3.91 23.81
N ASP A 654 -24.55 2.81 24.16
CA ASP A 654 -23.93 1.61 24.74
C ASP A 654 -24.02 0.44 23.75
N SER A 655 -23.18 -0.59 23.92
CA SER A 655 -23.15 -1.77 23.03
C SER A 655 -22.81 -1.43 21.57
N CYS A 656 -21.87 -0.49 21.38
CA CYS A 656 -21.47 0.06 20.08
C CYS A 656 -20.52 -0.85 19.27
N GLY A 657 -20.12 -2.01 19.79
CA GLY A 657 -19.19 -2.95 19.16
C GLY A 657 -17.76 -2.41 19.00
N LEU A 658 -17.27 -1.62 19.96
CA LEU A 658 -15.98 -0.90 19.96
C LEU A 658 -14.80 -1.67 20.55
N SER A 659 -15.08 -2.68 21.37
CA SER A 659 -14.08 -3.40 22.17
C SER A 659 -13.00 -4.11 21.34
N ALA A 660 -13.26 -4.36 20.06
CA ALA A 660 -12.34 -4.96 19.11
C ALA A 660 -11.97 -4.06 17.92
N SER A 661 -12.55 -2.85 17.84
CA SER A 661 -12.42 -2.03 16.64
C SER A 661 -11.18 -1.14 16.66
N LYS A 662 -10.62 -0.92 15.48
CA LYS A 662 -9.49 -0.04 15.19
C LYS A 662 -9.81 0.58 13.84
N GLY A 663 -9.83 1.89 13.75
CA GLY A 663 -10.23 2.59 12.55
C GLY A 663 -9.74 4.02 12.56
N ALA A 664 -9.54 4.57 11.36
CA ALA A 664 -9.17 5.97 11.23
C ALA A 664 -10.34 6.87 11.64
N VAL A 665 -10.03 8.16 11.81
CA VAL A 665 -11.01 9.19 12.08
C VAL A 665 -11.29 9.93 10.78
N GLY A 666 -12.48 10.51 10.65
CA GLY A 666 -12.81 11.28 9.47
C GLY A 666 -14.07 12.11 9.65
N LEU A 667 -14.43 12.81 8.59
CA LEU A 667 -15.60 13.68 8.51
C LEU A 667 -16.34 13.38 7.22
N ILE A 668 -17.67 13.44 7.29
CA ILE A 668 -18.55 13.32 6.13
C ILE A 668 -19.44 14.57 6.08
N CYS A 669 -19.56 15.19 4.91
CA CYS A 669 -20.47 16.28 4.62
C CYS A 669 -21.20 16.04 3.29
N GLU A 670 -22.44 15.54 3.31
CA GLU A 670 -23.19 15.15 2.09
C GLU A 670 -24.15 16.24 1.55
N ASP A 671 -24.36 17.35 2.28
CA ASP A 671 -25.06 18.54 1.78
C ASP A 671 -24.15 19.78 1.96
N PRO A 672 -23.19 19.98 1.04
CA PRO A 672 -22.02 20.85 1.23
C PRO A 672 -22.33 22.33 1.10
N LYS A 673 -23.60 22.73 0.93
CA LYS A 673 -23.95 24.14 0.77
C LYS A 673 -23.68 24.85 2.09
N ASP A 674 -22.45 25.30 2.19
CA ASP A 674 -21.90 26.28 3.08
C ASP A 674 -21.19 25.75 4.36
N CYS A 675 -21.03 24.45 4.59
CA CYS A 675 -20.36 23.96 5.82
C CYS A 675 -18.83 24.18 5.86
N VAL A 676 -18.37 24.94 6.87
CA VAL A 676 -16.93 25.15 7.17
C VAL A 676 -16.55 24.54 8.52
N ILE A 677 -15.59 23.63 8.48
CA ILE A 677 -15.08 22.93 9.67
C ILE A 677 -13.81 23.66 10.13
N LEU A 678 -13.81 24.15 11.37
CA LEU A 678 -12.72 24.99 11.88
C LEU A 678 -11.54 24.15 12.35
N GLY A 679 -11.82 23.11 13.14
CA GLY A 679 -10.76 22.27 13.68
C GLY A 679 -11.25 21.00 14.34
N CYS A 680 -10.33 20.05 14.48
CA CYS A 680 -10.54 18.78 15.14
C CYS A 680 -9.46 18.57 16.21
N LYS A 681 -9.81 17.96 17.34
CA LYS A 681 -8.83 17.51 18.35
C LYS A 681 -9.01 16.03 18.61
N LEU A 682 -7.91 15.30 18.57
CA LEU A 682 -7.85 13.86 18.78
C LEU A 682 -6.97 13.58 19.98
N GLY A 683 -7.40 12.66 20.84
CA GLY A 683 -6.64 12.27 22.01
C GLY A 683 -6.87 10.82 22.42
N CYS A 684 -5.80 10.17 22.89
CA CYS A 684 -5.87 8.88 23.58
C CYS A 684 -6.16 9.02 25.09
N SER A 685 -6.69 10.16 25.56
CA SER A 685 -6.83 10.43 27.00
C SER A 685 -7.58 9.31 27.72
N ASN A 686 -6.93 8.75 28.74
CA ASN A 686 -7.56 7.81 29.67
C ASN A 686 -8.70 8.52 30.41
N PHE A 687 -9.86 7.87 30.43
CA PHE A 687 -10.93 8.14 31.38
C PHE A 687 -10.34 8.17 32.81
N GLN A 688 -10.29 9.36 33.41
CA GLN A 688 -10.40 9.54 34.86
C GLN A 688 -11.58 10.45 35.15
#